data_AF-A0A1Z8SJS7-F1
#
_entry.id   AF-A0A1Z8SJS7-F1
#
_cell.length_a   1.000
_cell.length_b   1.000
_cell.length_c   1.000
_cell.angle_alpha   90.00
_cell.angle_beta   90.00
_cell.angle_gamma   90.00
#
_symmetry.space_group_name_H-M   'P 1'
#
loop_
_entity.id
_entity.type
_entity.pdbx_description
1 polymer ?
#
loop_
_entity_poly.entity_id
_entity_poly.type
_entity_poly.pdbx_seq_one_letter_code
_entity_poly.pdbx_strand_id
1 'polypeptide(L)'
;MTLSSQQMILVALLLGVSSSLGCSGGKSATAIATPPLIESLNLIVDPETAIVDFSVTDPEENEWVATIHYSEDLGQNWAHVSSQSLLDPEIQIAPPFLPIKRNWDYRDDLSTIPQADILIEVRIADLEGKVVTSRQTAPIAIGESEAPVFAGVYFPETSIGGLVTIQGSVIDPDYDHVTISMEWSPTGGAPWQAATLQQDQIILPPQSDGRSTDFEIYWDAQADAPEVISPFAKVKIHASDGGATTTYVSNYLALNTIRPGIDLITIGEIPEYMNGQESYQGGGTTLVPFKLSVPSAGTQLNLEWSSGSGGATVDSESLEVFADVSVLGHAPGENLAEYFSTTSSGATWNMPQQQVLPIGSVTLSASVKDQRGNLSDLVEYEIEVRSGSSANRPFSAEDRWFIDFSRDHFQIGLLDDGSGNLTPFANSGADGIPDHLQDLFTVGLQSQMDPTASTVMDSYVRSMIESQVIERIHLLYEKTGTSDLQPQLSFHGHGSGATSALGIGGDDVEPLSYALGRAVFDTRNRFFDDEREPGRGVFSSNMVQYYWNSYTFNQRFSALMPGIGSPIGTHSQDPLVLSPDFERTDTGNPPQANARFDEVWNAIEAWSRLISVVAAHEIGHAIGLCTNGHPPLGLFGGVSSANFTGPFTTPYHVDTPGNNVMSSALGLSSALVEGPSGYRFNELNQAYIAEWIVLEQ
;
A
#
# COMPACT_ATOMS: atom_id res chain seq x y z
N MET A 1 22.81 6.99 -45.39
CA MET A 1 23.50 5.73 -45.74
C MET A 1 22.78 4.63 -44.99
N THR A 2 22.13 3.63 -45.56
CA THR A 2 21.89 3.22 -46.95
C THR A 2 20.69 2.28 -46.86
N LEU A 3 19.66 2.57 -47.64
CA LEU A 3 18.49 1.71 -47.90
C LEU A 3 18.87 0.60 -48.89
N SER A 4 18.25 -0.57 -48.79
CA SER A 4 18.03 -1.51 -49.91
C SER A 4 16.78 -2.36 -49.59
N SER A 5 15.62 -2.19 -50.23
CA SER A 5 15.21 -2.55 -51.61
C SER A 5 15.26 -4.07 -51.89
N GLN A 6 14.11 -4.75 -51.96
CA GLN A 6 13.43 -5.04 -53.22
C GLN A 6 12.22 -5.98 -53.05
N GLN A 7 11.13 -5.62 -53.74
CA GLN A 7 9.99 -6.46 -54.09
C GLN A 7 10.34 -7.45 -55.20
N MET A 8 9.51 -8.50 -55.28
CA MET A 8 8.81 -9.01 -56.48
C MET A 8 9.14 -10.46 -56.95
N ILE A 9 8.04 -11.20 -57.18
CA ILE A 9 7.81 -12.32 -58.13
C ILE A 9 7.59 -13.74 -57.53
N LEU A 10 6.29 -13.99 -57.34
CA LEU A 10 5.42 -15.14 -57.61
C LEU A 10 5.93 -16.33 -58.49
N VAL A 11 5.36 -17.51 -58.17
CA VAL A 11 5.13 -18.75 -58.97
C VAL A 11 6.22 -19.84 -58.91
N ALA A 12 5.93 -20.97 -58.24
CA ALA A 12 5.69 -22.28 -58.89
C ALA A 12 5.69 -23.48 -57.91
N LEU A 13 4.78 -24.43 -58.20
CA LEU A 13 4.80 -25.86 -57.88
C LEU A 13 4.32 -26.36 -56.50
N LEU A 14 3.01 -26.62 -56.45
CA LEU A 14 2.46 -27.84 -55.84
C LEU A 14 2.59 -28.99 -56.85
N LEU A 15 3.12 -30.15 -56.44
CA LEU A 15 2.78 -31.46 -57.02
C LEU A 15 3.20 -32.61 -56.07
N GLY A 16 2.23 -33.45 -55.75
CA GLY A 16 2.41 -34.86 -55.37
C GLY A 16 2.30 -35.19 -53.88
N VAL A 17 1.22 -35.87 -53.47
CA VAL A 17 1.20 -37.33 -53.27
C VAL A 17 -0.26 -37.83 -53.12
N SER A 18 -0.58 -38.82 -53.96
CA SER A 18 -1.68 -39.81 -54.01
C SER A 18 -1.87 -40.59 -52.69
N SER A 19 -2.93 -41.31 -52.32
CA SER A 19 -4.15 -41.85 -52.92
C SER A 19 -4.81 -42.74 -51.84
N SER A 20 -6.14 -42.78 -51.74
CA SER A 20 -6.86 -44.03 -51.41
C SER A 20 -8.34 -43.92 -51.76
N LEU A 21 -8.79 -44.91 -52.54
CA LEU A 21 -10.15 -45.11 -53.05
C LEU A 21 -11.15 -45.42 -51.93
N GLY A 22 -12.34 -44.81 -52.04
CA GLY A 22 -13.55 -45.22 -51.33
C GLY A 22 -14.78 -44.70 -52.08
N CYS A 23 -15.38 -45.53 -52.92
CA CYS A 23 -16.67 -45.25 -53.56
C CYS A 23 -17.80 -45.28 -52.53
N SER A 24 -18.47 -44.16 -52.29
CA SER A 24 -19.88 -44.14 -51.89
C SER A 24 -20.54 -42.81 -52.23
N GLY A 25 -21.62 -42.87 -53.01
CA GLY A 25 -22.72 -41.90 -52.98
C GLY A 25 -22.44 -40.52 -53.56
N GLY A 26 -22.97 -40.27 -54.75
CA GLY A 26 -23.01 -38.94 -55.34
C GLY A 26 -23.66 -37.92 -54.40
N LYS A 27 -22.88 -36.90 -54.05
CA LYS A 27 -23.37 -35.55 -53.81
C LYS A 27 -22.54 -34.66 -54.72
N SER A 28 -23.22 -33.96 -55.62
CA SER A 28 -22.66 -32.87 -56.40
C SER A 28 -21.86 -31.99 -55.45
N ALA A 29 -20.55 -31.91 -55.66
CA ALA A 29 -19.75 -30.87 -55.05
C ALA A 29 -20.20 -29.56 -55.72
N THR A 30 -21.13 -28.85 -55.08
CA THR A 30 -21.33 -27.43 -55.34
C THR A 30 -20.01 -26.76 -55.00
N ALA A 31 -19.28 -26.32 -56.02
CA ALA A 31 -18.24 -25.33 -55.83
C ALA A 31 -18.91 -24.18 -55.08
N ILE A 32 -18.42 -23.87 -53.88
CA ILE A 32 -18.84 -22.68 -53.16
C ILE A 32 -18.30 -21.53 -53.99
N ALA A 33 -19.16 -20.92 -54.80
CA ALA A 33 -18.80 -19.76 -55.59
C ALA A 33 -18.24 -18.70 -54.64
N THR A 34 -17.10 -18.12 -55.00
CA THR A 34 -16.56 -16.99 -54.25
C THR A 34 -17.57 -15.85 -54.33
N PRO A 35 -18.09 -15.31 -53.20
CA PRO A 35 -19.09 -14.25 -53.26
C PRO A 35 -18.58 -13.02 -54.01
N PRO A 36 -19.46 -12.28 -54.71
CA PRO A 36 -19.08 -11.06 -55.38
C PRO A 36 -18.69 -9.99 -54.35
N LEU A 37 -17.87 -9.02 -54.76
CA LEU A 37 -17.46 -7.88 -53.96
C LEU A 37 -18.17 -6.61 -54.45
N ILE A 38 -18.74 -5.84 -53.54
CA ILE A 38 -19.22 -4.47 -53.83
C ILE A 38 -18.02 -3.53 -53.67
N GLU A 39 -17.40 -3.10 -54.77
CA GLU A 39 -16.17 -2.29 -54.75
C GLU A 39 -16.42 -0.83 -54.38
N SER A 40 -17.57 -0.29 -54.79
CA SER A 40 -18.00 1.06 -54.47
C SER A 40 -19.50 1.11 -54.22
N LEU A 41 -19.92 1.98 -53.31
CA LEU A 41 -21.31 2.32 -53.06
C LEU A 41 -21.34 3.81 -52.70
N ASN A 42 -22.01 4.60 -53.53
CA ASN A 42 -22.16 6.03 -53.35
C ASN A 42 -23.63 6.42 -53.60
N LEU A 43 -24.08 7.48 -52.93
CA LEU A 43 -25.37 8.11 -53.20
C LEU A 43 -25.13 9.50 -53.78
N ILE A 44 -25.79 9.81 -54.89
CA ILE A 44 -25.80 11.13 -55.51
C ILE A 44 -27.19 11.72 -55.34
N VAL A 45 -27.35 12.70 -54.46
CA VAL A 45 -28.65 13.29 -54.13
C VAL A 45 -28.93 14.50 -55.03
N ASP A 46 -30.06 14.48 -55.73
CA ASP A 46 -30.64 15.60 -56.47
C ASP A 46 -31.90 16.13 -55.74
N PRO A 47 -32.43 17.33 -56.05
CA PRO A 47 -33.54 17.93 -55.30
C PRO A 47 -34.87 17.15 -55.25
N GLU A 48 -35.07 16.23 -56.20
CA GLU A 48 -36.30 15.44 -56.32
C GLU A 48 -36.05 13.92 -56.29
N THR A 49 -34.81 13.46 -56.50
CA THR A 49 -34.47 12.03 -56.59
C THR A 49 -33.04 11.81 -56.11
N ALA A 50 -32.67 10.60 -55.72
CA ALA A 50 -31.26 10.24 -55.49
C ALA A 50 -30.83 9.13 -56.44
N ILE A 51 -29.54 9.03 -56.75
CA ILE A 51 -28.98 7.95 -57.57
C ILE A 51 -28.06 7.11 -56.68
N VAL A 52 -28.45 5.87 -56.45
CA VAL A 52 -27.60 4.86 -55.83
C VAL A 52 -26.67 4.30 -56.90
N ASP A 53 -25.38 4.56 -56.76
CA ASP A 53 -24.32 4.20 -57.70
C ASP A 53 -23.37 3.20 -57.03
N PHE A 54 -23.32 1.97 -57.56
CA PHE A 54 -22.45 0.93 -57.02
C PHE A 54 -21.84 0.06 -58.12
N SER A 55 -20.67 -0.50 -57.81
CA SER A 55 -19.97 -1.41 -58.71
C SER A 55 -19.71 -2.73 -58.02
N VAL A 56 -19.83 -3.81 -58.79
CA VAL A 56 -19.66 -5.19 -58.32
C VAL A 56 -18.58 -5.84 -59.15
N THR A 57 -17.71 -6.60 -58.50
CA THR A 57 -16.79 -7.51 -59.19
C THR A 57 -16.94 -8.92 -58.67
N ASP A 58 -16.96 -9.87 -59.59
CA ASP A 58 -16.91 -11.30 -59.29
C ASP A 58 -15.82 -11.93 -60.17
N PRO A 59 -14.73 -12.45 -59.57
CA PRO A 59 -13.66 -13.10 -60.32
C PRO A 59 -14.11 -14.39 -61.03
N GLU A 60 -15.24 -14.98 -60.64
CA GLU A 60 -15.78 -16.20 -61.23
C GLU A 60 -16.87 -15.94 -62.28
N GLU A 61 -17.19 -14.66 -62.55
CA GLU A 61 -18.14 -14.23 -63.57
C GLU A 61 -19.54 -14.89 -63.42
N ASN A 62 -20.03 -15.08 -62.19
CA ASN A 62 -21.37 -15.61 -61.95
C ASN A 62 -22.47 -14.54 -62.09
N GLU A 63 -23.71 -15.00 -62.23
CA GLU A 63 -24.91 -14.16 -62.21
C GLU A 63 -25.43 -13.98 -60.77
N TRP A 64 -25.83 -12.76 -60.43
CA TRP A 64 -26.25 -12.38 -59.08
C TRP A 64 -27.49 -11.48 -59.10
N VAL A 65 -28.17 -11.37 -57.96
CA VAL A 65 -29.30 -10.45 -57.78
C VAL A 65 -28.97 -9.42 -56.71
N ALA A 66 -28.96 -8.14 -57.05
CA ALA A 66 -28.85 -7.05 -56.07
C ALA A 66 -30.22 -6.49 -55.69
N THR A 67 -30.36 -6.15 -54.42
CA THR A 67 -31.47 -5.38 -53.87
C THR A 67 -30.92 -4.21 -53.08
N ILE A 68 -31.59 -3.06 -53.16
CA ILE A 68 -31.17 -1.84 -52.48
C ILE A 68 -32.20 -1.53 -51.40
N HIS A 69 -31.70 -1.25 -50.20
CA HIS A 69 -32.50 -0.93 -49.03
C HIS A 69 -32.07 0.41 -48.45
N TYR A 70 -32.99 1.09 -47.79
CA TYR A 70 -32.72 2.26 -46.96
C TYR A 70 -33.16 2.02 -45.52
N SER A 71 -32.59 2.78 -44.60
CA SER A 71 -32.95 2.83 -43.18
C SER A 71 -32.97 4.28 -42.70
N GLU A 72 -33.98 4.61 -41.91
CA GLU A 72 -34.21 5.91 -41.24
C GLU A 72 -33.88 5.85 -39.73
N ASP A 73 -33.34 4.72 -39.26
CA ASP A 73 -33.13 4.44 -37.84
C ASP A 73 -31.78 3.78 -37.56
N LEU A 74 -30.78 4.23 -38.32
CA LEU A 74 -29.39 3.77 -38.24
C LEU A 74 -29.24 2.23 -38.34
N GLY A 75 -30.06 1.62 -39.17
CA GLY A 75 -29.99 0.21 -39.55
C GLY A 75 -30.81 -0.75 -38.69
N GLN A 76 -31.68 -0.24 -37.80
CA GLN A 76 -32.57 -1.09 -37.01
C GLN A 76 -33.67 -1.71 -37.87
N ASN A 77 -34.23 -0.93 -38.81
CA ASN A 77 -35.20 -1.38 -39.79
C ASN A 77 -34.74 -1.01 -41.21
N TRP A 78 -35.03 -1.89 -42.17
CA TRP A 78 -34.65 -1.73 -43.57
C TRP A 78 -35.86 -1.88 -44.47
N ALA A 79 -36.07 -0.91 -45.36
CA ALA A 79 -37.11 -0.91 -46.38
C ALA A 79 -36.50 -0.89 -47.78
N HIS A 80 -37.22 -1.37 -48.79
CA HIS A 80 -36.75 -1.32 -50.19
C HIS A 80 -36.87 0.10 -50.74
N VAL A 81 -35.86 0.55 -51.47
CA VAL A 81 -35.95 1.82 -52.21
C VAL A 81 -36.99 1.72 -53.33
N SER A 82 -37.86 2.71 -53.44
CA SER A 82 -38.77 2.89 -54.57
C SER A 82 -38.02 3.47 -55.78
N SER A 83 -38.46 3.12 -56.99
CA SER A 83 -37.84 3.60 -58.24
C SER A 83 -38.89 4.14 -59.20
N GLN A 84 -38.56 5.21 -59.93
CA GLN A 84 -39.44 5.82 -60.95
C GLN A 84 -39.76 4.91 -62.15
N SER A 85 -39.09 3.77 -62.27
CA SER A 85 -39.35 2.78 -63.31
C SER A 85 -40.22 1.66 -62.74
N LEU A 86 -41.24 1.21 -63.48
CA LEU A 86 -42.03 -0.01 -63.20
C LEU A 86 -41.20 -1.33 -63.27
N LEU A 87 -39.88 -1.25 -63.09
CA LEU A 87 -38.97 -2.39 -63.11
C LEU A 87 -38.84 -3.00 -61.70
N ASP A 88 -38.60 -4.31 -61.66
CA ASP A 88 -38.52 -5.10 -60.43
C ASP A 88 -37.51 -4.52 -59.41
N PRO A 89 -37.79 -4.66 -58.09
CA PRO A 89 -36.87 -4.26 -57.01
C PRO A 89 -35.55 -5.05 -57.00
N GLU A 90 -35.51 -6.14 -57.76
CA GLU A 90 -34.36 -7.00 -57.97
C GLU A 90 -33.57 -6.57 -59.22
N ILE A 91 -32.27 -6.36 -59.05
CA ILE A 91 -31.34 -5.95 -60.09
C ILE A 91 -30.52 -7.15 -60.48
N GLN A 92 -30.75 -7.69 -61.68
CA GLN A 92 -29.92 -8.75 -62.24
C GLN A 92 -28.53 -8.20 -62.56
N ILE A 93 -27.50 -8.83 -62.02
CA ILE A 93 -26.09 -8.50 -62.22
C ILE A 93 -25.44 -9.68 -62.95
N ALA A 94 -24.96 -9.45 -64.17
CA ALA A 94 -24.31 -10.46 -64.98
C ALA A 94 -23.05 -9.90 -65.66
N PRO A 95 -22.08 -10.75 -66.03
CA PRO A 95 -20.90 -10.32 -66.78
C PRO A 95 -21.27 -9.77 -68.17
N PRO A 96 -20.56 -8.73 -68.69
CA PRO A 96 -19.52 -7.96 -68.01
C PRO A 96 -20.12 -7.02 -66.95
N PHE A 97 -19.55 -7.00 -65.74
CA PHE A 97 -20.05 -6.16 -64.65
C PHE A 97 -19.83 -4.67 -64.94
N LEU A 98 -20.90 -3.97 -65.26
CA LEU A 98 -20.91 -2.52 -65.45
C LEU A 98 -21.37 -1.83 -64.17
N PRO A 99 -20.92 -0.60 -63.88
CA PRO A 99 -21.46 0.20 -62.78
C PRO A 99 -22.98 0.34 -62.88
N ILE A 100 -23.66 0.14 -61.76
CA ILE A 100 -25.11 0.15 -61.66
C ILE A 100 -25.53 1.48 -61.04
N LYS A 101 -26.40 2.21 -61.75
CA LYS A 101 -27.02 3.45 -61.26
C LYS A 101 -28.52 3.25 -61.17
N ARG A 102 -29.09 3.46 -59.98
CA ARG A 102 -30.53 3.35 -59.75
C ARG A 102 -31.07 4.64 -59.16
N ASN A 103 -32.11 5.18 -59.81
CA ASN A 103 -32.86 6.30 -59.29
C ASN A 103 -33.73 5.81 -58.13
N TRP A 104 -33.62 6.49 -57.01
CA TRP A 104 -34.40 6.33 -55.80
C TRP A 104 -35.32 7.54 -55.65
N ASP A 105 -36.63 7.28 -55.55
CA ASP A 105 -37.65 8.29 -55.27
C ASP A 105 -37.82 8.46 -53.75
N TYR A 106 -36.79 9.02 -53.11
CA TYR A 106 -36.72 9.10 -51.66
C TYR A 106 -37.89 9.88 -51.02
N ARG A 107 -38.63 10.70 -51.78
CA ARG A 107 -39.77 11.48 -51.26
C ARG A 107 -41.00 10.64 -50.94
N ASP A 108 -41.15 9.51 -51.62
CA ASP A 108 -42.25 8.56 -51.36
C ASP A 108 -41.88 7.55 -50.26
N ASP A 109 -40.58 7.40 -49.99
CA ASP A 109 -40.02 6.40 -49.08
C ASP A 109 -39.71 6.95 -47.68
N LEU A 110 -39.13 8.15 -47.60
CA LEU A 110 -38.73 8.76 -46.34
C LEU A 110 -39.92 9.40 -45.65
N SER A 111 -39.99 9.20 -44.34
CA SER A 111 -41.05 9.72 -43.48
C SER A 111 -40.91 11.22 -43.21
N THR A 112 -39.69 11.76 -43.25
CA THR A 112 -39.35 13.17 -42.99
C THR A 112 -38.27 13.67 -43.96
N ILE A 113 -38.38 14.92 -44.40
CA ILE A 113 -37.38 15.63 -45.21
C ILE A 113 -37.38 17.10 -44.78
N PRO A 114 -36.22 17.74 -44.51
CA PRO A 114 -34.86 17.18 -44.55
C PRO A 114 -34.61 16.08 -43.50
N GLN A 115 -33.61 15.24 -43.73
CA GLN A 115 -33.18 14.14 -42.84
C GLN A 115 -31.71 13.79 -43.10
N ALA A 116 -30.92 13.48 -42.08
CA ALA A 116 -29.47 13.28 -42.20
C ALA A 116 -28.88 11.98 -41.66
N ASP A 117 -29.71 11.10 -41.11
CA ASP A 117 -29.32 9.82 -40.54
C ASP A 117 -29.62 8.61 -41.45
N ILE A 118 -29.80 8.85 -42.76
CA ILE A 118 -30.17 7.82 -43.74
C ILE A 118 -29.00 6.89 -44.05
N LEU A 119 -29.23 5.58 -43.95
CA LEU A 119 -28.31 4.55 -44.44
C LEU A 119 -28.86 3.87 -45.69
N ILE A 120 -27.97 3.58 -46.65
CA ILE A 120 -28.26 2.73 -47.80
C ILE A 120 -27.47 1.44 -47.71
N GLU A 121 -28.14 0.31 -47.93
CA GLU A 121 -27.53 -1.01 -48.03
C GLU A 121 -27.81 -1.64 -49.39
N VAL A 122 -26.75 -2.06 -50.07
CA VAL A 122 -26.87 -2.96 -51.23
C VAL A 122 -26.61 -4.37 -50.75
N ARG A 123 -27.57 -5.28 -50.96
CA ARG A 123 -27.47 -6.71 -50.68
C ARG A 123 -27.41 -7.47 -51.99
N ILE A 124 -26.42 -8.34 -52.15
CA ILE A 124 -26.32 -9.24 -53.30
C ILE A 124 -26.65 -10.65 -52.84
N ALA A 125 -27.57 -11.29 -53.54
CA ALA A 125 -28.00 -12.66 -53.32
C ALA A 125 -27.62 -13.58 -54.49
N ASP A 126 -27.48 -14.87 -54.19
CA ASP A 126 -27.44 -15.93 -55.19
C ASP A 126 -28.80 -16.13 -55.88
N LEU A 127 -28.85 -16.98 -56.91
CA LEU A 127 -30.08 -17.26 -57.67
C LEU A 127 -31.14 -18.00 -56.83
N GLU A 128 -30.74 -18.56 -55.68
CA GLU A 128 -31.61 -19.15 -54.68
C GLU A 128 -32.16 -18.13 -53.66
N GLY A 129 -31.78 -16.85 -53.79
CA GLY A 129 -32.26 -15.73 -52.97
C GLY A 129 -31.53 -15.55 -51.64
N LYS A 130 -30.43 -16.25 -51.40
CA LYS A 130 -29.62 -16.09 -50.19
C LYS A 130 -28.62 -14.94 -50.38
N VAL A 131 -28.67 -13.94 -49.49
CA VAL A 131 -27.69 -12.85 -49.46
C VAL A 131 -26.29 -13.40 -49.19
N VAL A 132 -25.36 -13.16 -50.12
CA VAL A 132 -23.96 -13.62 -50.10
C VAL A 132 -22.97 -12.50 -49.77
N THR A 133 -23.35 -11.23 -50.01
CA THR A 133 -22.57 -10.06 -49.61
C THR A 133 -23.50 -8.85 -49.41
N SER A 134 -23.11 -7.91 -48.55
CA SER A 134 -23.77 -6.61 -48.47
C SER A 134 -22.77 -5.50 -48.16
N ARG A 135 -23.14 -4.26 -48.49
CA ARG A 135 -22.36 -3.08 -48.16
C ARG A 135 -23.27 -1.91 -47.82
N GLN A 136 -22.91 -1.18 -46.78
CA GLN A 136 -23.65 -0.03 -46.26
C GLN A 136 -22.88 1.27 -46.52
N THR A 137 -23.61 2.37 -46.63
CA THR A 137 -23.06 3.73 -46.59
C THR A 137 -22.79 4.17 -45.16
N ALA A 138 -22.07 5.28 -44.99
CA ALA A 138 -22.19 6.11 -43.78
C ALA A 138 -23.59 6.79 -43.76
N PRO A 139 -24.00 7.42 -42.65
CA PRO A 139 -25.17 8.31 -42.63
C PRO A 139 -25.07 9.38 -43.73
N ILE A 140 -26.18 9.65 -44.42
CA ILE A 140 -26.24 10.59 -45.54
C ILE A 140 -27.38 11.58 -45.33
N ALA A 141 -27.09 12.85 -45.62
CA ALA A 141 -28.08 13.92 -45.70
C ALA A 141 -28.87 13.93 -47.00
N ILE A 142 -30.19 14.02 -46.87
CA ILE A 142 -31.15 14.23 -47.94
C ILE A 142 -31.96 15.49 -47.63
N GLY A 143 -31.79 16.51 -48.47
CA GLY A 143 -32.32 17.86 -48.23
C GLY A 143 -31.29 18.80 -47.60
N GLU A 144 -31.73 20.01 -47.27
CA GLU A 144 -30.93 20.98 -46.52
C GLU A 144 -31.13 20.72 -45.03
N SER A 145 -30.29 19.85 -44.46
CA SER A 145 -30.33 19.53 -43.03
C SER A 145 -29.65 20.60 -42.18
N GLU A 146 -30.26 20.93 -41.05
CA GLU A 146 -29.78 21.85 -40.03
C GLU A 146 -29.04 21.10 -38.92
N ALA A 147 -27.84 21.57 -38.58
CA ALA A 147 -27.03 20.92 -37.54
C ALA A 147 -27.74 20.86 -36.18
N PRO A 148 -27.47 19.84 -35.35
CA PRO A 148 -28.02 19.76 -34.00
C PRO A 148 -27.59 20.96 -33.16
N VAL A 149 -28.40 21.39 -32.19
CA VAL A 149 -28.12 22.55 -31.34
C VAL A 149 -28.08 22.13 -29.88
N PHE A 150 -26.99 22.47 -29.18
CA PHE A 150 -26.93 22.28 -27.73
C PHE A 150 -27.87 23.27 -27.03
N ALA A 151 -28.84 22.75 -26.28
CA ALA A 151 -29.70 23.54 -25.41
C ALA A 151 -29.03 23.84 -24.06
N GLY A 152 -28.13 22.96 -23.60
CA GLY A 152 -27.28 23.18 -22.44
C GLY A 152 -26.18 22.15 -22.33
N VAL A 153 -25.03 22.53 -21.76
CA VAL A 153 -23.94 21.62 -21.38
C VAL A 153 -23.43 22.06 -20.01
N TYR A 154 -23.36 21.12 -19.09
CA TYR A 154 -23.04 21.32 -17.69
C TYR A 154 -21.79 20.53 -17.32
N PHE A 155 -20.86 21.21 -16.66
CA PHE A 155 -19.61 20.66 -16.15
C PHE A 155 -19.63 20.70 -14.62
N PRO A 156 -18.88 19.82 -13.94
CA PRO A 156 -18.63 19.96 -12.52
C PRO A 156 -18.03 21.35 -12.19
N GLU A 157 -18.49 21.97 -11.11
CA GLU A 157 -18.07 23.33 -10.73
C GLU A 157 -16.68 23.38 -10.07
N THR A 158 -16.15 22.23 -9.65
CA THR A 158 -14.85 22.10 -8.99
C THR A 158 -13.76 21.67 -9.95
N SER A 159 -12.51 21.61 -9.47
CA SER A 159 -11.46 20.94 -10.23
C SER A 159 -11.84 19.48 -10.50
N ILE A 160 -11.50 19.01 -11.68
CA ILE A 160 -11.85 17.68 -12.18
C ILE A 160 -10.60 16.80 -12.32
N GLY A 161 -10.81 15.49 -12.21
CA GLY A 161 -9.83 14.42 -12.37
C GLY A 161 -10.58 13.09 -12.59
N GLY A 162 -9.85 11.99 -12.77
CA GLY A 162 -10.43 10.65 -12.88
C GLY A 162 -11.53 10.54 -13.93
N LEU A 163 -12.63 9.87 -13.55
CA LEU A 163 -13.84 9.77 -14.36
C LEU A 163 -14.75 10.98 -14.12
N VAL A 164 -14.89 11.82 -15.15
CA VAL A 164 -15.64 13.07 -15.14
C VAL A 164 -16.98 12.89 -15.83
N THR A 165 -18.07 13.16 -15.12
CA THR A 165 -19.42 13.19 -15.69
C THR A 165 -19.73 14.56 -16.28
N ILE A 166 -20.10 14.61 -17.56
CA ILE A 166 -20.55 15.82 -18.27
C ILE A 166 -21.98 15.57 -18.76
N GLN A 167 -22.89 16.47 -18.41
CA GLN A 167 -24.31 16.33 -18.76
C GLN A 167 -24.74 17.45 -19.69
N GLY A 168 -25.75 17.21 -20.51
CA GLY A 168 -26.28 18.26 -21.36
C GLY A 168 -27.55 17.82 -22.06
N SER A 169 -28.02 18.69 -22.95
CA SER A 169 -29.14 18.39 -23.81
C SER A 169 -28.93 19.00 -25.20
N VAL A 170 -29.38 18.27 -26.20
CA VAL A 170 -29.25 18.64 -27.61
C VAL A 170 -30.61 18.51 -28.28
N ILE A 171 -30.93 19.44 -29.17
CA ILE A 171 -32.12 19.38 -30.02
C ILE A 171 -31.64 19.27 -31.46
N ASP A 172 -32.25 18.36 -32.20
CA ASP A 172 -32.08 18.29 -33.63
C ASP A 172 -33.32 18.91 -34.32
N PRO A 173 -33.16 19.97 -35.14
CA PRO A 173 -34.29 20.62 -35.81
C PRO A 173 -35.00 19.72 -36.84
N ASP A 174 -34.29 18.76 -37.41
CA ASP A 174 -34.78 17.88 -38.47
C ASP A 174 -35.36 16.56 -37.92
N TYR A 175 -35.21 16.35 -36.62
CA TYR A 175 -35.64 15.14 -35.90
C TYR A 175 -34.82 13.90 -36.29
N ASP A 176 -33.51 14.07 -36.47
CA ASP A 176 -32.54 13.01 -36.73
C ASP A 176 -31.96 12.39 -35.44
N HIS A 177 -31.33 11.23 -35.57
CA HIS A 177 -30.45 10.69 -34.52
C HIS A 177 -29.20 11.55 -34.36
N VAL A 178 -28.82 11.85 -33.11
CA VAL A 178 -27.62 12.64 -32.83
C VAL A 178 -26.52 11.77 -32.24
N THR A 179 -25.36 11.74 -32.89
CA THR A 179 -24.12 11.16 -32.36
C THR A 179 -23.33 12.23 -31.61
N ILE A 180 -22.94 11.91 -30.36
CA ILE A 180 -22.08 12.76 -29.52
C ILE A 180 -20.66 12.18 -29.49
N SER A 181 -19.66 13.03 -29.72
CA SER A 181 -18.24 12.72 -29.52
C SER A 181 -17.53 13.87 -28.81
N MET A 182 -16.34 13.62 -28.24
CA MET A 182 -15.62 14.62 -27.46
C MET A 182 -14.13 14.63 -27.77
N GLU A 183 -13.55 15.84 -27.87
CA GLU A 183 -12.11 16.09 -27.86
C GLU A 183 -11.74 16.90 -26.61
N TRP A 184 -10.47 16.84 -26.21
CA TRP A 184 -9.94 17.64 -25.11
C TRP A 184 -8.58 18.25 -25.46
N SER A 185 -8.18 19.25 -24.69
CA SER A 185 -6.87 19.89 -24.79
C SER A 185 -6.38 20.33 -23.41
N PRO A 186 -5.13 20.00 -23.02
CA PRO A 186 -4.56 20.44 -21.76
C PRO A 186 -4.25 21.95 -21.73
N THR A 187 -4.08 22.60 -22.88
CA THR A 187 -3.72 24.02 -22.99
C THR A 187 -4.91 24.91 -23.35
N GLY A 188 -6.07 24.31 -23.63
CA GLY A 188 -7.27 25.01 -24.07
C GLY A 188 -7.25 25.43 -25.54
N GLY A 189 -6.27 24.93 -26.30
CA GLY A 189 -6.09 25.17 -27.73
C GLY A 189 -5.52 23.95 -28.46
N ALA A 190 -5.02 24.13 -29.68
CA ALA A 190 -4.40 23.01 -30.41
C ALA A 190 -3.09 22.54 -29.72
N PRO A 191 -2.73 21.23 -29.83
CA PRO A 191 -3.50 20.17 -30.46
C PRO A 191 -4.70 19.71 -29.60
N TRP A 192 -5.79 19.37 -30.26
CA TRP A 192 -6.94 18.69 -29.66
C TRP A 192 -6.75 17.18 -29.81
N GLN A 193 -7.18 16.42 -28.81
CA GLN A 193 -7.05 14.97 -28.76
C GLN A 193 -8.44 14.36 -28.54
N ALA A 194 -8.70 13.20 -29.13
CA ALA A 194 -9.92 12.46 -28.84
C ALA A 194 -9.97 12.12 -27.34
N ALA A 195 -11.13 12.28 -26.72
CA ALA A 195 -11.33 11.94 -25.32
C ALA A 195 -11.57 10.45 -25.13
N THR A 196 -10.99 9.87 -24.08
CA THR A 196 -11.28 8.50 -23.67
C THR A 196 -12.62 8.46 -22.92
N LEU A 197 -13.66 7.93 -23.58
CA LEU A 197 -15.00 7.83 -23.02
C LEU A 197 -15.27 6.39 -22.53
N GLN A 198 -16.03 6.24 -21.44
CA GLN A 198 -16.44 4.91 -20.95
C GLN A 198 -17.38 4.18 -21.92
N GLN A 199 -18.10 4.94 -22.75
CA GLN A 199 -18.95 4.43 -23.83
C GLN A 199 -18.36 4.88 -25.17
N ASP A 200 -18.08 3.92 -26.05
CA ASP A 200 -17.42 4.18 -27.35
C ASP A 200 -18.26 5.10 -28.26
N GLN A 201 -19.59 5.06 -28.16
CA GLN A 201 -20.48 5.89 -28.95
C GLN A 201 -21.75 6.24 -28.17
N ILE A 202 -22.10 7.53 -28.16
CA ILE A 202 -23.34 8.04 -27.57
C ILE A 202 -24.25 8.44 -28.73
N ILE A 203 -25.31 7.65 -28.95
CA ILE A 203 -26.34 7.90 -29.98
C ILE A 203 -27.64 8.25 -29.28
N LEU A 204 -28.18 9.42 -29.59
CA LEU A 204 -29.42 9.93 -29.03
C LEU A 204 -30.55 9.73 -30.05
N PRO A 205 -31.69 9.18 -29.64
CA PRO A 205 -32.82 8.97 -30.54
C PRO A 205 -33.51 10.30 -30.88
N PRO A 206 -34.23 10.35 -32.02
CA PRO A 206 -34.96 11.54 -32.45
C PRO A 206 -36.15 11.85 -31.52
N GLN A 207 -36.47 13.14 -31.36
CA GLN A 207 -37.56 13.61 -30.49
C GLN A 207 -38.64 14.34 -31.28
N SER A 208 -39.69 13.62 -31.66
CA SER A 208 -40.80 14.14 -32.49
C SER A 208 -41.61 15.30 -31.88
N ASP A 209 -41.42 15.63 -30.58
CA ASP A 209 -42.15 16.70 -29.90
C ASP A 209 -41.40 18.04 -29.83
N GLY A 210 -40.22 18.13 -30.47
CA GLY A 210 -39.40 19.34 -30.53
C GLY A 210 -38.72 19.69 -29.21
N ARG A 211 -38.59 18.72 -28.30
CA ARG A 211 -37.82 18.88 -27.05
C ARG A 211 -36.38 18.43 -27.25
N SER A 212 -35.50 18.94 -26.39
CA SER A 212 -34.12 18.49 -26.32
C SER A 212 -34.03 17.08 -25.72
N THR A 213 -33.13 16.26 -26.26
CA THR A 213 -32.73 14.98 -25.68
C THR A 213 -31.58 15.19 -24.71
N ASP A 214 -31.71 14.68 -23.49
CA ASP A 214 -30.65 14.72 -22.49
C ASP A 214 -29.57 13.68 -22.81
N PHE A 215 -28.31 14.00 -22.51
CA PHE A 215 -27.18 13.11 -22.64
C PHE A 215 -26.23 13.20 -21.45
N GLU A 216 -25.45 12.13 -21.26
CA GLU A 216 -24.41 12.06 -20.23
C GLU A 216 -23.15 11.42 -20.84
N ILE A 217 -22.01 12.08 -20.64
CA ILE A 217 -20.68 11.64 -21.07
C ILE A 217 -19.88 11.29 -19.81
N TYR A 218 -19.27 10.11 -19.81
CA TYR A 218 -18.32 9.69 -18.77
C TYR A 218 -16.90 9.72 -19.37
N TRP A 219 -16.15 10.77 -19.08
CA TRP A 219 -14.81 11.03 -19.61
C TRP A 219 -13.73 10.59 -18.63
N ASP A 220 -12.82 9.71 -19.05
CA ASP A 220 -11.64 9.36 -18.27
C ASP A 220 -10.51 10.38 -18.49
N ALA A 221 -10.57 11.48 -17.74
CA ALA A 221 -9.60 12.56 -17.81
C ALA A 221 -8.21 12.11 -17.32
N GLN A 222 -8.16 11.13 -16.41
CA GLN A 222 -6.92 10.59 -15.87
C GLN A 222 -6.16 9.77 -16.90
N ALA A 223 -6.85 8.92 -17.68
CA ALA A 223 -6.24 8.17 -18.78
C ALA A 223 -5.70 9.10 -19.88
N ASP A 224 -6.44 10.16 -20.17
CA ASP A 224 -6.09 11.13 -21.23
C ASP A 224 -4.91 12.03 -20.84
N ALA A 225 -4.84 12.47 -19.58
CA ALA A 225 -3.85 13.43 -19.11
C ALA A 225 -3.11 12.93 -17.87
N PRO A 226 -2.41 11.80 -17.88
CA PRO A 226 -1.82 11.23 -16.66
C PRO A 226 -0.82 12.19 -16.00
N GLU A 227 -0.95 12.39 -14.68
CA GLU A 227 -0.06 13.23 -13.88
C GLU A 227 0.01 14.71 -14.32
N VAL A 228 -1.10 15.29 -14.76
CA VAL A 228 -1.17 16.67 -15.27
C VAL A 228 -1.93 17.58 -14.33
N ILE A 229 -1.40 18.78 -14.10
CA ILE A 229 -2.13 19.91 -13.51
C ILE A 229 -2.24 21.01 -14.56
N SER A 230 -3.47 21.37 -14.95
CA SER A 230 -3.71 22.47 -15.87
C SER A 230 -4.95 23.29 -15.50
N PRO A 231 -4.81 24.61 -15.26
CA PRO A 231 -5.96 25.50 -15.13
C PRO A 231 -6.54 25.93 -16.48
N PHE A 232 -5.97 25.45 -17.60
CA PHE A 232 -6.31 25.88 -18.95
C PHE A 232 -6.94 24.77 -19.79
N ALA A 233 -7.25 23.62 -19.21
CA ALA A 233 -7.84 22.52 -19.96
C ALA A 233 -9.20 22.94 -20.56
N LYS A 234 -9.53 22.42 -21.74
CA LYS A 234 -10.86 22.56 -22.34
C LYS A 234 -11.28 21.27 -23.00
N VAL A 235 -12.58 21.09 -23.12
CA VAL A 235 -13.17 20.06 -23.97
C VAL A 235 -13.97 20.68 -25.11
N LYS A 236 -14.09 19.93 -26.18
CA LYS A 236 -14.98 20.15 -27.31
C LYS A 236 -15.94 18.99 -27.40
N ILE A 237 -17.24 19.28 -27.43
CA ILE A 237 -18.25 18.27 -27.63
C ILE A 237 -18.86 18.50 -29.01
N HIS A 238 -18.88 17.47 -29.82
CA HIS A 238 -19.42 17.48 -31.18
C HIS A 238 -20.74 16.71 -31.18
N ALA A 239 -21.80 17.37 -31.62
CA ALA A 239 -23.08 16.74 -31.93
C ALA A 239 -23.25 16.71 -33.45
N SER A 240 -23.49 15.53 -34.02
CA SER A 240 -23.67 15.34 -35.45
C SER A 240 -24.84 14.41 -35.76
N ASP A 241 -25.64 14.80 -36.74
CA ASP A 241 -26.79 14.06 -37.31
C ASP A 241 -26.40 13.20 -38.53
N GLY A 242 -25.17 13.36 -39.06
CA GLY A 242 -24.70 12.73 -40.30
C GLY A 242 -24.57 13.69 -41.48
N GLY A 243 -25.24 14.83 -41.45
CA GLY A 243 -25.21 15.89 -42.47
C GLY A 243 -24.38 17.10 -42.05
N ALA A 244 -24.49 17.49 -40.78
CA ALA A 244 -23.78 18.60 -40.20
C ALA A 244 -23.30 18.30 -38.77
N THR A 245 -22.50 19.22 -38.21
CA THR A 245 -21.94 19.07 -36.87
C THR A 245 -21.92 20.41 -36.16
N THR A 246 -22.46 20.45 -34.94
CA THR A 246 -22.29 21.58 -34.03
C THR A 246 -21.25 21.24 -32.97
N THR A 247 -20.40 22.21 -32.66
CA THR A 247 -19.36 22.06 -31.64
C THR A 247 -19.61 23.00 -30.47
N TYR A 248 -19.67 22.45 -29.27
CA TYR A 248 -19.61 23.20 -28.02
C TYR A 248 -18.17 23.19 -27.50
N VAL A 249 -17.65 24.35 -27.08
CA VAL A 249 -16.33 24.47 -26.45
C VAL A 249 -16.53 24.91 -25.00
N SER A 250 -15.98 24.17 -24.05
CA SER A 250 -16.09 24.52 -22.63
C SER A 250 -15.36 25.82 -22.29
N ASN A 251 -15.73 26.41 -21.16
CA ASN A 251 -14.83 27.31 -20.44
C ASN A 251 -13.57 26.55 -19.99
N TYR A 252 -12.58 27.28 -19.47
CA TYR A 252 -11.41 26.64 -18.87
C TYR A 252 -11.83 25.76 -17.70
N LEU A 253 -11.34 24.54 -17.70
CA LEU A 253 -11.51 23.53 -16.67
C LEU A 253 -10.21 23.42 -15.89
N ALA A 254 -10.30 23.44 -14.56
CA ALA A 254 -9.16 23.17 -13.70
C ALA A 254 -8.95 21.66 -13.59
N LEU A 255 -8.07 21.13 -14.44
CA LEU A 255 -7.70 19.72 -14.49
C LEU A 255 -6.58 19.42 -13.49
N ASN A 256 -6.76 18.36 -12.70
CA ASN A 256 -5.68 17.76 -11.92
C ASN A 256 -5.87 16.25 -11.87
N THR A 257 -4.95 15.56 -12.49
CA THR A 257 -4.95 14.11 -12.70
C THR A 257 -3.73 13.44 -12.04
N ILE A 258 -3.11 14.13 -11.09
CA ILE A 258 -2.11 13.55 -10.21
C ILE A 258 -2.79 12.50 -9.35
N ARG A 259 -2.27 11.27 -9.40
CA ARG A 259 -2.85 10.15 -8.65
C ARG A 259 -2.58 10.25 -7.16
N PRO A 260 -3.52 9.82 -6.30
CA PRO A 260 -3.16 9.41 -4.96
C PRO A 260 -2.29 8.15 -5.01
N GLY A 261 -1.46 7.94 -3.99
CA GLY A 261 -0.64 6.74 -3.82
C GLY A 261 -1.02 6.00 -2.55
N ILE A 262 -1.12 4.67 -2.61
CA ILE A 262 -1.02 3.82 -1.41
C ILE A 262 0.47 3.58 -1.21
N ASP A 263 1.01 4.19 -0.16
CA ASP A 263 2.44 4.22 0.10
C ASP A 263 2.91 2.94 0.82
N LEU A 264 2.04 2.30 1.61
CA LEU A 264 2.36 1.11 2.38
C LEU A 264 1.10 0.26 2.65
N ILE A 265 1.24 -1.07 2.53
CA ILE A 265 0.31 -2.04 3.14
C ILE A 265 1.15 -2.90 4.07
N THR A 266 0.80 -2.99 5.35
CA THR A 266 1.66 -3.65 6.33
C THR A 266 0.91 -4.28 7.50
N ILE A 267 1.63 -5.07 8.29
CA ILE A 267 1.16 -5.59 9.58
C ILE A 267 1.69 -4.69 10.68
N GLY A 268 0.80 -4.13 11.50
CA GLY A 268 1.19 -3.16 12.52
C GLY A 268 1.89 -1.95 11.92
N GLU A 269 3.05 -1.59 12.43
CA GLU A 269 3.87 -0.47 11.93
C GLU A 269 5.12 -0.95 11.20
N ILE A 270 5.16 -2.21 10.73
CA ILE A 270 6.38 -2.75 10.10
C ILE A 270 6.67 -1.96 8.81
N PRO A 271 7.88 -1.37 8.67
CA PRO A 271 8.21 -0.61 7.49
C PRO A 271 8.36 -1.51 6.25
N GLU A 272 8.23 -0.92 5.06
CA GLU A 272 8.31 -1.61 3.75
C GLU A 272 9.52 -2.55 3.64
N TYR A 273 10.70 -2.08 4.08
CA TYR A 273 11.94 -2.86 4.01
C TYR A 273 11.99 -4.08 4.95
N MET A 274 11.01 -4.24 5.85
CA MET A 274 10.89 -5.37 6.79
C MET A 274 9.57 -6.14 6.67
N ASN A 275 8.62 -5.70 5.85
CA ASN A 275 7.28 -6.29 5.78
C ASN A 275 7.09 -7.33 4.66
N GLY A 276 8.09 -7.52 3.80
CA GLY A 276 8.07 -8.48 2.69
C GLY A 276 7.48 -7.93 1.37
N GLN A 277 7.04 -6.68 1.34
CA GLN A 277 6.55 -6.01 0.13
C GLN A 277 7.70 -5.75 -0.86
N GLU A 278 8.91 -5.50 -0.35
CA GLU A 278 10.13 -5.49 -1.14
C GLU A 278 11.11 -6.60 -0.75
N SER A 279 11.90 -7.06 -1.74
CA SER A 279 13.04 -7.95 -1.47
C SER A 279 14.19 -7.14 -0.87
N TYR A 280 14.84 -7.65 0.17
CA TYR A 280 16.05 -7.01 0.67
C TYR A 280 17.27 -7.42 -0.15
N GLN A 281 18.31 -6.59 -0.15
CA GLN A 281 19.56 -6.90 -0.83
C GLN A 281 20.39 -7.87 0.02
N GLY A 282 20.50 -9.14 -0.38
CA GLY A 282 21.26 -10.18 0.33
C GLY A 282 22.71 -10.26 -0.14
N GLY A 283 23.52 -9.24 0.16
CA GLY A 283 24.95 -9.20 -0.16
C GLY A 283 25.27 -9.12 -1.67
N GLY A 284 26.08 -8.14 -2.07
CA GLY A 284 26.31 -7.90 -3.51
C GLY A 284 25.03 -7.38 -4.17
N THR A 285 24.60 -7.91 -5.32
CA THR A 285 23.38 -7.47 -6.04
C THR A 285 22.21 -8.45 -5.95
N THR A 286 22.30 -9.46 -5.07
CA THR A 286 21.24 -10.47 -4.93
C THR A 286 20.06 -9.88 -4.19
N LEU A 287 18.86 -9.99 -4.74
CA LEU A 287 17.62 -9.66 -4.04
C LEU A 287 17.04 -10.95 -3.42
N VAL A 288 16.68 -10.89 -2.15
CA VAL A 288 16.10 -12.01 -1.41
C VAL A 288 14.65 -11.67 -1.07
N PRO A 289 13.68 -12.32 -1.71
CA PRO A 289 12.27 -12.14 -1.37
C PRO A 289 11.97 -12.84 -0.04
N PHE A 290 11.02 -12.31 0.69
CA PHE A 290 10.52 -12.87 1.93
C PHE A 290 9.08 -12.38 2.16
N LYS A 291 8.35 -13.03 3.06
CA LYS A 291 7.00 -12.61 3.44
C LYS A 291 6.80 -12.80 4.93
N LEU A 292 5.87 -12.02 5.49
CA LEU A 292 5.45 -12.21 6.88
C LEU A 292 4.46 -13.36 6.99
N SER A 293 4.51 -14.04 8.13
CA SER A 293 3.46 -14.97 8.53
C SER A 293 2.63 -14.34 9.64
N VAL A 294 1.31 -14.42 9.50
CA VAL A 294 0.35 -13.86 10.46
C VAL A 294 -0.48 -14.99 11.07
N PRO A 295 -0.96 -14.85 12.33
CA PRO A 295 -1.96 -15.78 12.83
C PRO A 295 -3.27 -15.59 12.07
N SER A 296 -4.06 -16.65 11.98
CA SER A 296 -5.38 -16.62 11.34
C SER A 296 -6.37 -15.65 12.00
N ALA A 297 -6.10 -15.15 13.21
CA ALA A 297 -6.93 -14.16 13.89
C ALA A 297 -6.07 -13.34 14.87
N GLY A 298 -6.51 -12.11 15.17
CA GLY A 298 -5.85 -11.25 16.15
C GLY A 298 -4.69 -10.41 15.60
N THR A 299 -4.56 -10.28 14.28
CA THR A 299 -3.55 -9.42 13.64
C THR A 299 -4.07 -8.00 13.39
N GLN A 300 -3.18 -7.08 13.02
CA GLN A 300 -3.52 -5.71 12.64
C GLN A 300 -2.96 -5.42 11.24
N LEU A 301 -3.84 -5.08 10.30
CA LEU A 301 -3.48 -4.63 8.95
C LEU A 301 -3.58 -3.11 8.87
N ASN A 302 -2.54 -2.45 8.37
CA ASN A 302 -2.50 -1.00 8.18
C ASN A 302 -2.18 -0.66 6.73
N LEU A 303 -2.81 0.41 6.24
CA LEU A 303 -2.53 1.04 4.96
C LEU A 303 -2.17 2.51 5.21
N GLU A 304 -1.18 3.00 4.48
CA GLU A 304 -0.82 4.41 4.43
C GLU A 304 -0.97 4.93 3.01
N TRP A 305 -1.41 6.18 2.85
CA TRP A 305 -1.57 6.80 1.55
C TRP A 305 -1.26 8.30 1.55
N SER A 306 -0.92 8.79 0.36
CA SER A 306 -0.62 10.18 0.10
C SER A 306 -1.39 10.72 -1.11
N SER A 307 -1.57 12.04 -1.16
CA SER A 307 -2.24 12.73 -2.28
C SER A 307 -1.41 12.78 -3.57
N GLY A 308 -0.16 12.31 -3.55
CA GLY A 308 0.82 12.66 -4.58
C GLY A 308 1.23 14.14 -4.53
N SER A 309 2.37 14.47 -5.16
CA SER A 309 2.92 15.83 -5.15
C SER A 309 2.10 16.78 -6.02
N GLY A 310 1.19 17.53 -5.39
CA GLY A 310 0.29 18.48 -6.07
C GLY A 310 -1.07 17.88 -6.42
N GLY A 311 -1.33 16.63 -6.07
CA GLY A 311 -2.64 16.00 -6.23
C GLY A 311 -3.66 16.47 -5.18
N ALA A 312 -4.89 15.98 -5.32
CA ALA A 312 -5.96 16.32 -4.39
C ALA A 312 -5.89 15.45 -3.13
N THR A 313 -6.53 15.91 -2.06
CA THR A 313 -6.70 15.09 -0.85
C THR A 313 -7.38 13.77 -1.20
N VAL A 314 -6.88 12.68 -0.62
CA VAL A 314 -7.48 11.34 -0.75
C VAL A 314 -8.92 11.35 -0.23
N ASP A 315 -9.83 10.72 -0.94
CA ASP A 315 -11.17 10.40 -0.46
C ASP A 315 -11.11 9.07 0.29
N SER A 316 -11.03 9.13 1.62
CA SER A 316 -10.87 7.94 2.47
C SER A 316 -12.02 6.95 2.36
N GLU A 317 -13.22 7.40 1.99
CA GLU A 317 -14.41 6.54 1.82
C GLU A 317 -14.39 5.75 0.51
N SER A 318 -13.47 6.10 -0.40
CA SER A 318 -13.29 5.41 -1.69
C SER A 318 -12.36 4.19 -1.62
N LEU A 319 -11.89 3.83 -0.42
CA LEU A 319 -11.03 2.67 -0.21
C LEU A 319 -11.71 1.40 -0.73
N GLU A 320 -10.98 0.68 -1.56
CA GLU A 320 -11.31 -0.68 -1.96
C GLU A 320 -10.15 -1.60 -1.60
N VAL A 321 -10.47 -2.71 -0.93
CA VAL A 321 -9.49 -3.74 -0.56
C VAL A 321 -10.05 -5.09 -0.97
N PHE A 322 -9.30 -5.90 -1.69
CA PHE A 322 -9.71 -7.20 -2.19
C PHE A 322 -8.76 -8.28 -1.72
N ALA A 323 -9.24 -9.52 -1.66
CA ALA A 323 -8.41 -10.69 -1.45
C ALA A 323 -8.53 -11.66 -2.63
N ASP A 324 -7.44 -12.36 -2.93
CA ASP A 324 -7.39 -13.45 -3.93
C ASP A 324 -8.12 -14.74 -3.47
N VAL A 325 -8.52 -14.79 -2.21
CA VAL A 325 -9.25 -15.89 -1.57
C VAL A 325 -10.49 -15.40 -0.83
N SER A 326 -11.38 -16.33 -0.44
CA SER A 326 -12.55 -15.98 0.38
C SER A 326 -12.17 -15.58 1.80
N VAL A 327 -12.61 -14.40 2.23
CA VAL A 327 -12.34 -13.84 3.56
C VAL A 327 -13.66 -13.46 4.23
N LEU A 328 -13.92 -13.96 5.44
CA LEU A 328 -15.09 -13.61 6.27
C LEU A 328 -16.47 -13.68 5.58
N GLY A 329 -16.62 -14.59 4.61
CA GLY A 329 -17.87 -14.76 3.86
C GLY A 329 -17.94 -14.01 2.54
N HIS A 330 -16.92 -13.18 2.25
CA HIS A 330 -16.74 -12.55 0.95
C HIS A 330 -16.09 -13.53 -0.04
N ALA A 331 -16.55 -13.51 -1.29
CA ALA A 331 -15.92 -14.24 -2.39
C ALA A 331 -14.58 -13.57 -2.78
N PRO A 332 -13.65 -14.30 -3.45
CA PRO A 332 -12.44 -13.69 -3.98
C PRO A 332 -12.77 -12.49 -4.87
N GLY A 333 -12.06 -11.37 -4.68
CA GLY A 333 -12.27 -10.12 -5.41
C GLY A 333 -13.43 -9.24 -4.90
N GLU A 334 -14.15 -9.64 -3.86
CA GLU A 334 -15.13 -8.75 -3.21
C GLU A 334 -14.44 -7.76 -2.26
N ASN A 335 -15.01 -6.56 -2.13
CA ASN A 335 -14.44 -5.48 -1.34
C ASN A 335 -14.56 -5.74 0.18
N LEU A 336 -13.45 -5.59 0.90
CA LEU A 336 -13.25 -5.79 2.33
C LEU A 336 -13.09 -4.47 3.10
N ALA A 337 -13.23 -3.31 2.44
CA ALA A 337 -13.02 -2.00 3.05
C ALA A 337 -13.89 -1.73 4.30
N GLU A 338 -15.03 -2.42 4.45
CA GLU A 338 -15.89 -2.29 5.64
C GLU A 338 -15.23 -2.71 6.96
N TYR A 339 -14.17 -3.52 6.89
CA TYR A 339 -13.40 -3.93 8.07
C TYR A 339 -12.36 -2.90 8.49
N PHE A 340 -12.11 -1.88 7.66
CA PHE A 340 -11.12 -0.86 7.89
C PHE A 340 -11.74 0.40 8.52
N SER A 341 -11.07 0.92 9.54
CA SER A 341 -11.29 2.28 10.04
C SER A 341 -10.35 3.23 9.32
N THR A 342 -10.91 4.22 8.61
CA THR A 342 -10.14 5.13 7.77
C THR A 342 -9.80 6.44 8.48
N THR A 343 -8.71 7.06 8.06
CA THR A 343 -8.25 8.39 8.48
C THR A 343 -7.90 9.21 7.24
N SER A 344 -7.40 10.44 7.42
CA SER A 344 -6.96 11.27 6.29
C SER A 344 -5.74 10.72 5.55
N SER A 345 -4.95 9.84 6.16
CA SER A 345 -3.64 9.38 5.64
C SER A 345 -3.48 7.87 5.62
N GLY A 346 -4.54 7.11 5.91
CA GLY A 346 -4.44 5.66 5.97
C GLY A 346 -5.69 4.99 6.50
N ALA A 347 -5.61 3.66 6.62
CA ALA A 347 -6.67 2.82 7.15
C ALA A 347 -6.13 1.69 8.01
N THR A 348 -6.89 1.29 9.02
CA THR A 348 -6.51 0.20 9.94
C THR A 348 -7.64 -0.82 10.07
N TRP A 349 -7.29 -2.09 9.92
CA TRP A 349 -8.14 -3.21 10.31
C TRP A 349 -7.54 -3.92 11.53
N ASN A 350 -8.14 -3.64 12.69
CA ASN A 350 -7.87 -4.35 13.94
C ASN A 350 -8.69 -5.64 13.98
N MET A 351 -8.10 -6.77 13.62
CA MET A 351 -8.82 -8.03 13.50
C MET A 351 -9.11 -8.65 14.87
N PRO A 352 -10.38 -8.74 15.30
CA PRO A 352 -10.71 -9.39 16.56
C PRO A 352 -10.55 -10.92 16.43
N GLN A 353 -10.41 -11.62 17.57
CA GLN A 353 -10.17 -13.07 17.60
C GLN A 353 -11.29 -13.91 16.95
N GLN A 354 -12.48 -13.34 16.75
CA GLN A 354 -13.61 -14.00 16.09
C GLN A 354 -13.54 -13.92 14.55
N GLN A 355 -12.78 -12.98 13.99
CA GLN A 355 -12.54 -12.87 12.55
C GLN A 355 -11.35 -13.75 12.19
N VAL A 356 -11.59 -14.79 11.39
CA VAL A 356 -10.59 -15.79 11.04
C VAL A 356 -10.28 -15.73 9.54
N LEU A 357 -9.03 -15.43 9.21
CA LEU A 357 -8.49 -15.52 7.86
C LEU A 357 -8.30 -16.98 7.42
N PRO A 358 -8.48 -17.29 6.13
CA PRO A 358 -8.20 -18.62 5.59
C PRO A 358 -6.70 -18.96 5.71
N ILE A 359 -6.38 -20.20 6.09
CA ILE A 359 -4.99 -20.67 6.19
C ILE A 359 -4.35 -20.79 4.80
N GLY A 360 -3.12 -20.34 4.67
CA GLY A 360 -2.32 -20.37 3.45
C GLY A 360 -1.93 -18.96 2.98
N SER A 361 -1.49 -18.87 1.73
CA SER A 361 -1.14 -17.59 1.12
C SER A 361 -2.40 -16.75 0.88
N VAL A 362 -2.33 -15.47 1.25
CA VAL A 362 -3.37 -14.47 0.97
C VAL A 362 -2.70 -13.26 0.37
N THR A 363 -3.19 -12.83 -0.80
CA THR A 363 -2.78 -11.59 -1.45
C THR A 363 -3.88 -10.56 -1.27
N LEU A 364 -3.55 -9.45 -0.62
CA LEU A 364 -4.43 -8.30 -0.49
C LEU A 364 -4.09 -7.29 -1.58
N SER A 365 -5.09 -6.79 -2.28
CA SER A 365 -4.94 -5.72 -3.27
C SER A 365 -5.75 -4.51 -2.82
N ALA A 366 -5.17 -3.31 -2.83
CA ALA A 366 -5.87 -2.11 -2.41
C ALA A 366 -5.75 -0.96 -3.42
N SER A 367 -6.80 -0.13 -3.48
CA SER A 367 -6.83 1.13 -4.23
C SER A 367 -7.66 2.18 -3.51
N VAL A 368 -7.35 3.45 -3.75
CA VAL A 368 -8.11 4.62 -3.25
C VAL A 368 -8.28 5.64 -4.37
N LYS A 369 -9.31 6.47 -4.26
CA LYS A 369 -9.50 7.66 -5.11
C LYS A 369 -9.20 8.92 -4.32
N ASP A 370 -8.89 9.99 -5.04
CA ASP A 370 -8.88 11.33 -4.46
C ASP A 370 -10.26 12.01 -4.59
N GLN A 371 -10.43 13.17 -3.95
CA GLN A 371 -11.67 13.95 -4.02
C GLN A 371 -12.03 14.44 -5.44
N ARG A 372 -11.13 14.30 -6.41
CA ARG A 372 -11.37 14.62 -7.83
C ARG A 372 -11.70 13.38 -8.65
N GLY A 373 -11.67 12.19 -8.04
CA GLY A 373 -11.97 10.91 -8.67
C GLY A 373 -10.75 10.20 -9.28
N ASN A 374 -9.54 10.73 -9.14
CA ASN A 374 -8.33 10.07 -9.63
C ASN A 374 -8.09 8.78 -8.85
N LEU A 375 -7.97 7.65 -9.53
CA LEU A 375 -7.73 6.34 -8.93
C LEU A 375 -6.23 6.11 -8.73
N SER A 376 -5.82 5.57 -7.58
CA SER A 376 -4.46 5.11 -7.33
C SER A 376 -4.12 3.90 -8.20
N ASP A 377 -2.83 3.60 -8.32
CA ASP A 377 -2.42 2.27 -8.79
C ASP A 377 -2.86 1.22 -7.76
N LEU A 378 -3.11 -0.01 -8.23
CA LEU A 378 -3.42 -1.14 -7.37
C LEU A 378 -2.14 -1.63 -6.69
N VAL A 379 -2.11 -1.65 -5.36
CA VAL A 379 -0.97 -2.15 -4.58
C VAL A 379 -1.30 -3.53 -4.02
N GLU A 380 -0.39 -4.48 -4.17
CA GLU A 380 -0.53 -5.86 -3.71
C GLU A 380 0.39 -6.16 -2.52
N TYR A 381 -0.11 -6.93 -1.56
CA TYR A 381 0.62 -7.37 -0.39
C TYR A 381 0.33 -8.83 -0.06
N GLU A 382 1.35 -9.69 -0.13
CA GLU A 382 1.25 -11.12 0.12
C GLU A 382 1.67 -11.46 1.56
N ILE A 383 0.80 -12.18 2.27
CA ILE A 383 1.06 -12.72 3.61
C ILE A 383 0.80 -14.22 3.66
N GLU A 384 1.50 -14.92 4.56
CA GLU A 384 1.22 -16.32 4.86
C GLU A 384 0.39 -16.45 6.14
N VAL A 385 -0.87 -16.86 6.00
CA VAL A 385 -1.75 -17.06 7.15
C VAL A 385 -1.54 -18.44 7.75
N ARG A 386 -1.20 -18.48 9.04
CA ARG A 386 -0.96 -19.72 9.79
C ARG A 386 -2.01 -19.93 10.86
N SER A 387 -2.22 -21.19 11.25
CA SER A 387 -3.03 -21.49 12.43
C SER A 387 -2.39 -20.83 13.64
N GLY A 388 -3.12 -19.97 14.35
CA GLY A 388 -2.69 -19.27 15.57
C GLY A 388 -2.49 -20.19 16.79
N SER A 389 -2.04 -21.43 16.56
CA SER A 389 -1.71 -22.38 17.63
C SER A 389 -0.46 -21.95 18.39
N SER A 390 -0.31 -22.43 19.62
CA SER A 390 0.88 -22.24 20.45
C SER A 390 2.19 -22.74 19.82
N ALA A 391 2.12 -23.51 18.72
CA ALA A 391 3.31 -23.96 18.00
C ALA A 391 3.97 -22.86 17.15
N ASN A 392 3.25 -21.77 16.86
CA ASN A 392 3.68 -20.68 15.98
C ASN A 392 3.67 -19.31 16.68
N ARG A 393 2.80 -19.13 17.70
CA ARG A 393 2.76 -17.92 18.51
C ARG A 393 3.89 -17.90 19.55
N PRO A 394 4.47 -16.72 19.86
CA PRO A 394 5.46 -16.61 20.93
C PRO A 394 4.86 -16.89 22.30
N PHE A 395 3.60 -16.54 22.53
CA PHE A 395 2.99 -16.65 23.86
C PHE A 395 1.82 -17.63 23.86
N SER A 396 1.95 -18.71 24.61
CA SER A 396 0.85 -19.64 24.86
C SER A 396 0.04 -19.29 26.11
N ALA A 397 0.60 -18.47 26.98
CA ALA A 397 0.04 -17.88 28.19
C ALA A 397 0.85 -16.64 28.56
N GLU A 398 0.34 -15.86 29.53
CA GLU A 398 1.09 -14.74 30.12
C GLU A 398 2.40 -15.22 30.76
N ASP A 399 3.51 -14.59 30.36
CA ASP A 399 4.83 -14.77 30.92
C ASP A 399 5.16 -13.61 31.88
N ARG A 400 5.23 -13.95 33.16
CA ARG A 400 5.33 -13.05 34.30
C ARG A 400 6.77 -13.04 34.81
N TRP A 401 7.47 -11.96 34.52
CA TRP A 401 8.88 -11.75 34.82
C TRP A 401 9.09 -11.17 36.21
N PHE A 402 9.87 -11.88 37.02
CA PHE A 402 10.42 -11.35 38.28
C PHE A 402 11.75 -10.64 38.01
N ILE A 403 11.80 -9.34 38.26
CA ILE A 403 13.04 -8.55 38.22
C ILE A 403 13.69 -8.61 39.61
N ASP A 404 14.75 -9.40 39.71
CA ASP A 404 15.41 -9.75 40.97
C ASP A 404 16.63 -8.86 41.25
N PHE A 405 16.44 -7.88 42.14
CA PHE A 405 17.52 -7.01 42.64
C PHE A 405 18.27 -7.59 43.85
N SER A 406 17.92 -8.81 44.28
CA SER A 406 18.45 -9.42 45.51
C SER A 406 19.63 -10.36 45.29
N ARG A 407 20.07 -10.55 44.05
CA ARG A 407 21.20 -11.44 43.74
C ARG A 407 22.50 -10.96 44.38
N ASP A 408 23.32 -11.92 44.79
CA ASP A 408 24.59 -11.71 45.50
C ASP A 408 25.56 -12.79 44.99
N HIS A 409 26.26 -12.46 43.90
CA HIS A 409 27.26 -13.34 43.28
C HIS A 409 28.65 -12.71 43.29
N PHE A 410 28.75 -11.42 43.58
CA PHE A 410 29.97 -10.64 43.45
C PHE A 410 30.21 -9.75 44.67
N GLN A 411 31.49 -9.53 44.95
CA GLN A 411 31.94 -8.47 45.83
C GLN A 411 32.32 -7.26 44.98
N ILE A 412 31.62 -6.14 45.16
CA ILE A 412 31.71 -4.94 44.34
C ILE A 412 32.07 -3.75 45.22
N GLY A 413 32.87 -2.83 44.71
CA GLY A 413 33.19 -1.62 45.47
C GLY A 413 34.11 -0.67 44.75
N LEU A 414 34.80 0.16 45.54
CA LEU A 414 35.76 1.15 45.07
C LEU A 414 37.14 0.87 45.69
N LEU A 415 38.18 0.91 44.86
CA LEU A 415 39.58 0.89 45.27
C LEU A 415 40.14 2.31 45.20
N ASP A 416 40.74 2.77 46.31
CA ASP A 416 41.57 3.98 46.35
C ASP A 416 43.00 3.62 45.91
N ASP A 417 43.49 4.29 44.88
CA ASP A 417 44.85 4.12 44.38
C ASP A 417 45.94 4.72 45.30
N GLY A 418 45.53 5.27 46.45
CA GLY A 418 46.41 5.92 47.43
C GLY A 418 46.78 7.36 47.07
N SER A 419 46.35 7.83 45.89
CA SER A 419 46.41 9.23 45.45
C SER A 419 45.05 9.93 45.57
N GLY A 420 44.04 9.23 46.12
CA GLY A 420 42.67 9.72 46.23
C GLY A 420 41.84 9.51 44.96
N ASN A 421 42.35 8.78 43.96
CA ASN A 421 41.51 8.38 42.84
C ASN A 421 40.81 7.07 43.17
N LEU A 422 39.50 7.04 42.99
CA LEU A 422 38.69 5.85 43.19
C LEU A 422 38.45 5.16 41.85
N THR A 423 38.56 3.84 41.85
CA THR A 423 38.27 2.97 40.71
C THR A 423 37.30 1.87 41.12
N PRO A 424 36.23 1.62 40.34
CA PRO A 424 35.31 0.54 40.61
C PRO A 424 35.98 -0.81 40.40
N PHE A 425 35.58 -1.80 41.20
CA PHE A 425 35.97 -3.20 41.02
C PHE A 425 34.77 -4.10 41.25
N ALA A 426 34.81 -5.29 40.65
CA ALA A 426 33.97 -6.42 41.03
C ALA A 426 34.80 -7.71 41.01
N ASN A 427 34.65 -8.52 42.05
CA ASN A 427 35.30 -9.82 42.18
C ASN A 427 34.23 -10.89 42.34
N SER A 428 34.41 -12.04 41.68
CA SER A 428 33.49 -13.17 41.84
C SER A 428 33.50 -13.69 43.29
N GLY A 429 32.31 -13.93 43.82
CA GLY A 429 32.07 -14.46 45.15
C GLY A 429 31.04 -13.64 45.91
N ALA A 430 29.99 -14.30 46.39
CA ALA A 430 28.97 -13.71 47.24
C ALA A 430 29.57 -13.21 48.56
N ASP A 431 29.15 -12.03 49.03
CA ASP A 431 29.64 -11.42 50.28
C ASP A 431 28.54 -11.15 51.31
N GLY A 432 27.30 -11.54 51.00
CA GLY A 432 26.12 -11.36 51.83
C GLY A 432 25.37 -10.07 51.56
N ILE A 433 25.81 -9.26 50.61
CA ILE A 433 25.17 -8.00 50.21
C ILE A 433 24.72 -8.11 48.75
N PRO A 434 23.44 -7.87 48.44
CA PRO A 434 22.99 -7.88 47.05
C PRO A 434 23.84 -6.98 46.14
N ASP A 435 24.25 -7.54 45.00
CA ASP A 435 25.15 -6.92 44.03
C ASP A 435 24.61 -5.54 43.59
N HIS A 436 23.29 -5.45 43.34
CA HIS A 436 22.63 -4.19 42.97
C HIS A 436 22.83 -3.09 44.02
N LEU A 437 22.81 -3.42 45.31
CA LEU A 437 23.07 -2.43 46.36
C LEU A 437 24.51 -1.95 46.27
N GLN A 438 25.46 -2.87 46.15
CA GLN A 438 26.87 -2.51 46.04
C GLN A 438 27.09 -1.59 44.81
N ASP A 439 26.40 -1.84 43.70
CA ASP A 439 26.39 -0.95 42.54
C ASP A 439 25.85 0.45 42.85
N LEU A 440 24.69 0.57 43.51
CA LEU A 440 24.14 1.87 43.94
C LEU A 440 25.12 2.65 44.83
N PHE A 441 25.89 1.94 45.66
CA PHE A 441 26.94 2.57 46.47
C PHE A 441 28.07 3.12 45.58
N THR A 442 28.55 2.35 44.60
CA THR A 442 29.66 2.80 43.73
C THR A 442 29.34 4.09 42.97
N VAL A 443 28.07 4.28 42.58
CA VAL A 443 27.62 5.49 41.87
C VAL A 443 27.09 6.60 42.79
N GLY A 444 27.09 6.38 44.11
CA GLY A 444 26.69 7.38 45.11
C GLY A 444 25.18 7.56 45.29
N LEU A 445 24.37 6.66 44.74
CA LEU A 445 22.91 6.62 44.94
C LEU A 445 22.53 6.08 46.33
N GLN A 446 23.52 5.58 47.08
CA GLN A 446 23.42 5.36 48.52
C GLN A 446 24.75 5.67 49.21
N SER A 447 24.70 6.03 50.49
CA SER A 447 25.90 6.38 51.29
C SER A 447 26.53 5.21 52.04
N GLN A 448 25.79 4.12 52.24
CA GLN A 448 26.24 2.95 52.99
C GLN A 448 26.06 1.70 52.15
N MET A 449 27.06 0.83 52.17
CA MET A 449 27.02 -0.46 51.48
C MET A 449 26.26 -1.53 52.30
N ASP A 450 26.34 -1.47 53.63
CA ASP A 450 25.67 -2.42 54.52
C ASP A 450 24.17 -2.09 54.65
N PRO A 451 23.26 -2.99 54.21
CA PRO A 451 21.82 -2.76 54.26
C PRO A 451 21.27 -2.64 55.69
N THR A 452 21.98 -3.15 56.71
CA THR A 452 21.60 -2.99 58.12
C THR A 452 21.98 -1.63 58.70
N ALA A 453 22.88 -0.91 58.04
CA ALA A 453 23.31 0.45 58.36
C ALA A 453 22.73 1.51 57.40
N SER A 454 21.93 1.10 56.41
CA SER A 454 21.28 1.96 55.43
C SER A 454 20.34 2.98 56.09
N THR A 455 20.37 4.21 55.59
CA THR A 455 19.48 5.27 56.04
C THR A 455 18.08 5.11 55.42
N VAL A 456 17.07 5.75 56.02
CA VAL A 456 15.70 5.81 55.43
C VAL A 456 15.73 6.41 54.01
N MET A 457 16.65 7.32 53.73
CA MET A 457 16.81 7.95 52.42
C MET A 457 17.38 6.97 51.38
N ASP A 458 18.38 6.17 51.74
CA ASP A 458 18.93 5.14 50.84
C ASP A 458 17.84 4.12 50.46
N SER A 459 17.04 3.68 51.44
CA SER A 459 15.92 2.76 51.21
C SER A 459 14.83 3.37 50.31
N TYR A 460 14.53 4.66 50.48
CA TYR A 460 13.56 5.38 49.65
C TYR A 460 14.04 5.51 48.20
N VAL A 461 15.29 5.92 47.99
CA VAL A 461 15.88 6.07 46.65
C VAL A 461 15.99 4.72 45.94
N ARG A 462 16.41 3.67 46.65
CA ARG A 462 16.42 2.31 46.10
C ARG A 462 15.04 1.90 45.60
N SER A 463 14.00 2.04 46.43
CA SER A 463 12.63 1.69 46.06
C SER A 463 12.17 2.46 44.81
N MET A 464 12.55 3.74 44.70
CA MET A 464 12.26 4.57 43.53
C MET A 464 12.97 4.06 42.28
N ILE A 465 14.26 3.71 42.38
CA ILE A 465 15.04 3.15 41.27
C ILE A 465 14.45 1.82 40.80
N GLU A 466 14.23 0.87 41.72
CA GLU A 466 13.68 -0.45 41.39
C GLU A 466 12.31 -0.31 40.70
N SER A 467 11.45 0.57 41.21
CA SER A 467 10.15 0.87 40.59
C SER A 467 10.30 1.50 39.21
N GLN A 468 11.23 2.45 39.02
CA GLN A 468 11.47 3.07 37.72
C GLN A 468 12.07 2.09 36.70
N VAL A 469 12.94 1.18 37.12
CA VAL A 469 13.48 0.13 36.24
C VAL A 469 12.33 -0.75 35.72
N ILE A 470 11.47 -1.24 36.61
CA ILE A 470 10.34 -2.10 36.23
C ILE A 470 9.37 -1.35 35.30
N GLU A 471 8.98 -0.13 35.65
CA GLU A 471 8.09 0.70 34.83
C GLU A 471 8.68 0.99 33.45
N ARG A 472 9.98 1.25 33.36
CA ARG A 472 10.63 1.51 32.07
C ARG A 472 10.76 0.25 31.20
N ILE A 473 11.01 -0.92 31.79
CA ILE A 473 10.94 -2.20 31.07
C ILE A 473 9.53 -2.38 30.50
N HIS A 474 8.51 -2.19 31.33
CA HIS A 474 7.11 -2.27 30.93
C HIS A 474 6.80 -1.32 29.76
N LEU A 475 7.19 -0.06 29.84
CA LEU A 475 7.01 0.92 28.76
C LEU A 475 7.72 0.55 27.45
N LEU A 476 8.88 -0.12 27.50
CA LEU A 476 9.58 -0.60 26.31
C LEU A 476 8.83 -1.76 25.63
N TYR A 477 8.09 -2.57 26.39
CA TYR A 477 7.33 -3.72 25.88
C TYR A 477 5.87 -3.41 25.53
N GLU A 478 5.27 -2.36 26.09
CA GLU A 478 3.86 -2.02 25.86
C GLU A 478 3.59 -1.01 24.74
N LYS A 479 4.57 -0.17 24.37
CA LYS A 479 4.32 0.93 23.43
C LYS A 479 4.67 0.59 21.98
N THR A 480 3.65 0.63 21.11
CA THR A 480 3.80 0.99 19.68
C THR A 480 3.51 2.48 19.49
N GLY A 481 3.75 3.04 18.29
CA GLY A 481 3.37 4.41 17.96
C GLY A 481 1.86 4.66 18.00
N THR A 482 1.03 3.62 17.87
CA THR A 482 -0.42 3.73 17.60
C THR A 482 -1.34 2.92 18.52
N SER A 483 -0.83 2.01 19.36
CA SER A 483 -1.67 1.21 20.26
C SER A 483 -0.96 0.71 21.50
N ASP A 484 -1.71 0.54 22.60
CA ASP A 484 -1.29 -0.26 23.74
C ASP A 484 -1.15 -1.70 23.23
N LEU A 485 0.08 -2.20 23.14
CA LEU A 485 0.27 -3.64 23.02
C LEU A 485 -0.40 -4.26 24.24
N GLN A 486 -1.15 -5.35 24.06
CA GLN A 486 -1.50 -6.21 25.18
C GLN A 486 -0.53 -7.39 25.17
N PRO A 487 0.76 -7.16 25.48
CA PRO A 487 1.70 -8.25 25.47
C PRO A 487 1.26 -9.26 26.52
N GLN A 488 1.46 -10.55 26.23
CA GLN A 488 1.37 -11.60 27.24
C GLN A 488 2.60 -11.55 28.17
N LEU A 489 3.07 -10.36 28.55
CA LEU A 489 4.25 -10.10 29.37
C LEU A 489 3.86 -9.18 30.52
N SER A 490 4.29 -9.52 31.74
CA SER A 490 4.20 -8.59 32.86
C SER A 490 5.44 -8.64 33.75
N PHE A 491 5.79 -7.51 34.35
CA PHE A 491 7.05 -7.33 35.07
C PHE A 491 6.80 -6.92 36.52
N HIS A 492 7.43 -7.61 37.47
CA HIS A 492 7.20 -7.42 38.90
C HIS A 492 8.50 -7.48 39.69
N GLY A 493 8.58 -6.73 40.79
CA GLY A 493 9.72 -6.78 41.73
C GLY A 493 9.62 -7.90 42.77
N HIS A 494 8.68 -8.85 42.61
CA HIS A 494 8.52 -9.97 43.55
C HIS A 494 8.35 -11.31 42.82
N GLY A 495 8.97 -12.37 43.35
CA GLY A 495 8.96 -13.69 42.72
C GLY A 495 7.65 -14.50 42.87
N SER A 496 6.69 -14.04 43.68
CA SER A 496 5.46 -14.80 43.91
C SER A 496 4.60 -14.87 42.64
N GLY A 497 4.46 -16.06 42.07
CA GLY A 497 3.66 -16.30 40.86
C GLY A 497 4.39 -15.95 39.57
N ALA A 498 5.68 -15.62 39.61
CA ALA A 498 6.49 -15.44 38.41
C ALA A 498 6.68 -16.77 37.65
N THR A 499 6.78 -16.68 36.34
CA THR A 499 7.14 -17.79 35.45
C THR A 499 8.62 -17.71 35.08
N SER A 500 9.09 -16.51 34.75
CA SER A 500 10.47 -16.21 34.36
C SER A 500 11.12 -15.22 35.34
N ALA A 501 12.44 -15.14 35.36
CA ALA A 501 13.16 -14.23 36.27
C ALA A 501 14.45 -13.68 35.64
N LEU A 502 14.77 -12.41 35.94
CA LEU A 502 15.99 -11.73 35.49
C LEU A 502 16.72 -11.13 36.69
N GLY A 503 18.01 -11.43 36.83
CA GLY A 503 18.85 -10.83 37.88
C GLY A 503 19.41 -9.47 37.49
N ILE A 504 19.41 -8.51 38.42
CA ILE A 504 20.05 -7.19 38.28
C ILE A 504 21.17 -7.05 39.31
N GLY A 505 22.38 -6.62 38.90
CA GLY A 505 23.52 -6.42 39.82
C GLY A 505 24.78 -7.14 39.37
N GLY A 506 25.99 -6.67 39.68
CA GLY A 506 27.19 -7.51 39.51
C GLY A 506 27.83 -7.46 38.13
N ASP A 507 28.72 -8.41 37.85
CA ASP A 507 29.65 -8.36 36.71
C ASP A 507 29.52 -9.59 35.79
N ASP A 508 30.18 -9.55 34.64
CA ASP A 508 30.33 -10.73 33.80
C ASP A 508 31.35 -11.70 34.43
N VAL A 509 31.06 -12.99 34.38
CA VAL A 509 32.00 -14.05 34.79
C VAL A 509 33.20 -14.18 33.84
N GLU A 510 33.06 -13.66 32.61
CA GLU A 510 34.15 -13.62 31.63
C GLU A 510 35.11 -12.44 31.90
N PRO A 511 36.40 -12.70 32.17
CA PRO A 511 37.37 -11.63 32.41
C PRO A 511 37.51 -10.71 31.20
N LEU A 512 37.54 -9.39 31.42
CA LEU A 512 37.67 -8.36 30.38
C LEU A 512 36.52 -8.34 29.36
N SER A 513 35.36 -8.84 29.74
CA SER A 513 34.15 -8.76 28.92
C SER A 513 33.61 -7.33 28.84
N TYR A 514 33.08 -6.97 27.67
CA TYR A 514 32.33 -5.73 27.47
C TYR A 514 30.81 -5.98 27.47
N ALA A 515 30.36 -7.18 27.83
CA ALA A 515 28.94 -7.51 27.90
C ALA A 515 28.27 -6.77 29.05
N LEU A 516 27.15 -6.12 28.77
CA LEU A 516 26.36 -5.42 29.79
C LEU A 516 25.27 -6.31 30.39
N GLY A 517 24.98 -7.42 29.73
CA GLY A 517 24.10 -8.48 30.19
C GLY A 517 24.25 -9.73 29.32
N ARG A 518 23.63 -10.82 29.75
CA ARG A 518 23.47 -12.07 28.99
C ARG A 518 22.17 -12.77 29.37
N ALA A 519 21.49 -13.38 28.41
CA ALA A 519 20.39 -14.29 28.65
C ALA A 519 20.49 -15.55 27.77
N VAL A 520 19.71 -16.58 28.10
CA VAL A 520 19.43 -17.66 27.16
C VAL A 520 18.72 -17.08 25.95
N PHE A 521 19.09 -17.60 24.79
CA PHE A 521 18.32 -17.36 23.58
C PHE A 521 17.24 -18.43 23.45
N ASP A 522 15.99 -18.09 23.74
CA ASP A 522 14.86 -19.00 23.56
C ASP A 522 13.99 -18.58 22.35
N THR A 523 14.13 -19.40 21.31
CA THR A 523 13.43 -19.19 20.05
C THR A 523 11.93 -19.46 20.20
N ARG A 524 11.15 -18.38 20.18
CA ARG A 524 9.68 -18.37 20.32
C ARG A 524 9.17 -18.57 21.75
N ASN A 525 9.96 -18.19 22.75
CA ASN A 525 9.55 -18.22 24.16
C ASN A 525 8.88 -19.55 24.56
N ARG A 526 9.57 -20.66 24.24
CA ARG A 526 9.08 -22.03 24.48
C ARG A 526 9.22 -22.45 25.93
N PHE A 527 10.12 -21.79 26.67
CA PHE A 527 10.44 -22.06 28.05
C PHE A 527 10.18 -20.81 28.88
N PHE A 528 10.06 -21.01 30.18
CA PHE A 528 10.12 -19.91 31.12
C PHE A 528 11.53 -19.88 31.68
N ASP A 529 12.22 -18.75 31.49
CA ASP A 529 13.65 -18.65 31.70
C ASP A 529 14.01 -18.08 33.07
N ASP A 530 15.08 -18.63 33.66
CA ASP A 530 15.69 -18.11 34.90
C ASP A 530 17.09 -17.59 34.59
N GLU A 531 17.20 -16.27 34.49
CA GLU A 531 18.38 -15.52 34.07
C GLU A 531 19.11 -14.89 35.28
N ARG A 532 19.06 -15.56 36.44
CA ARG A 532 19.67 -15.06 37.69
C ARG A 532 21.01 -15.68 38.06
N GLU A 533 21.48 -16.67 37.30
CA GLU A 533 22.80 -17.28 37.48
C GLU A 533 23.94 -16.24 37.29
N PRO A 534 25.14 -16.45 37.86
CA PRO A 534 26.22 -15.46 37.85
C PRO A 534 26.64 -14.95 36.46
N GLY A 535 26.52 -15.77 35.41
CA GLY A 535 26.87 -15.40 34.04
C GLY A 535 25.69 -14.94 33.18
N ARG A 536 24.57 -14.56 33.81
CA ARG A 536 23.31 -14.14 33.16
C ARG A 536 22.69 -12.93 33.86
N GLY A 537 21.71 -12.30 33.25
CA GLY A 537 21.06 -11.09 33.74
C GLY A 537 21.82 -9.81 33.39
N VAL A 538 21.66 -8.75 34.19
CA VAL A 538 22.17 -7.41 33.92
C VAL A 538 23.41 -7.08 34.75
N PHE A 539 24.56 -6.97 34.09
CA PHE A 539 25.87 -6.75 34.72
C PHE A 539 26.14 -5.26 34.99
N SER A 540 25.41 -4.69 35.95
CA SER A 540 25.52 -3.26 36.28
C SER A 540 26.89 -2.82 36.78
N SER A 541 27.65 -3.67 37.47
CA SER A 541 29.03 -3.36 37.84
C SER A 541 29.93 -3.25 36.62
N ASN A 542 29.71 -4.08 35.60
CA ASN A 542 30.46 -3.98 34.35
C ASN A 542 30.16 -2.66 33.62
N MET A 543 28.88 -2.22 33.64
CA MET A 543 28.49 -0.92 33.09
C MET A 543 29.21 0.23 33.79
N VAL A 544 29.27 0.20 35.13
CA VAL A 544 29.98 1.22 35.92
C VAL A 544 31.46 1.24 35.55
N GLN A 545 32.13 0.08 35.52
CA GLN A 545 33.53 -0.04 35.15
C GLN A 545 33.80 0.47 33.73
N TYR A 546 32.94 0.12 32.76
CA TYR A 546 33.07 0.50 31.36
C TYR A 546 32.88 2.00 31.14
N TYR A 547 31.89 2.62 31.81
CA TYR A 547 31.55 4.02 31.60
C TYR A 547 32.19 5.00 32.59
N TRP A 548 32.87 4.52 33.64
CA TRP A 548 33.42 5.31 34.74
C TRP A 548 34.10 6.62 34.31
N ASN A 549 34.97 6.52 33.31
CA ASN A 549 35.78 7.64 32.81
C ASN A 549 35.15 8.40 31.64
N SER A 550 33.93 8.06 31.24
CA SER A 550 33.25 8.73 30.13
C SER A 550 32.68 10.09 30.57
N TYR A 551 32.65 11.05 29.64
CA TYR A 551 32.09 12.37 29.89
C TYR A 551 30.61 12.30 30.31
N THR A 552 29.83 11.49 29.59
CA THR A 552 28.38 11.33 29.83
C THR A 552 28.09 10.74 31.21
N PHE A 553 28.85 9.72 31.64
CA PHE A 553 28.70 9.14 32.97
C PHE A 553 29.02 10.16 34.06
N ASN A 554 30.17 10.84 33.95
CA ASN A 554 30.57 11.86 34.91
C ASN A 554 29.55 13.00 34.99
N GLN A 555 29.00 13.47 33.86
CA GLN A 555 27.93 14.47 33.85
C GLN A 555 26.67 14.07 34.63
N ARG A 556 26.39 12.78 34.76
CA ARG A 556 25.20 12.27 35.46
C ARG A 556 25.46 11.94 36.93
N PHE A 557 26.64 11.41 37.24
CA PHE A 557 26.89 10.82 38.56
C PHE A 557 27.92 11.59 39.41
N SER A 558 28.74 12.49 38.87
CA SER A 558 29.87 13.08 39.61
C SER A 558 29.47 13.84 40.87
N ALA A 559 28.26 14.43 40.90
CA ALA A 559 27.74 15.15 42.08
C ALA A 559 27.42 14.22 43.26
N LEU A 560 27.28 12.91 43.00
CA LEU A 560 26.90 11.89 43.97
C LEU A 560 28.03 10.89 44.25
N MET A 561 28.90 10.64 43.27
CA MET A 561 29.96 9.63 43.38
C MET A 561 30.83 9.82 44.63
N PRO A 562 31.12 8.75 45.39
CA PRO A 562 32.07 8.81 46.49
C PRO A 562 33.42 9.39 46.06
N GLY A 563 34.08 10.15 46.95
CA GLY A 563 35.40 10.76 46.70
C GLY A 563 35.40 11.99 45.76
N ILE A 564 34.33 12.20 44.98
CA ILE A 564 34.20 13.35 44.06
C ILE A 564 33.06 14.27 44.53
N GLY A 565 31.87 13.70 44.71
CA GLY A 565 30.66 14.39 45.11
C GLY A 565 30.20 14.02 46.52
N SER A 566 28.91 14.24 46.79
CA SER A 566 28.28 13.87 48.05
C SER A 566 27.25 12.76 47.81
N PRO A 567 27.52 11.51 48.22
CA PRO A 567 26.55 10.42 48.13
C PRO A 567 25.24 10.74 48.85
N ILE A 568 24.15 10.12 48.39
CA ILE A 568 22.83 10.29 49.01
C ILE A 568 22.87 9.90 50.49
N GLY A 569 22.33 10.75 51.36
CA GLY A 569 22.35 10.58 52.81
C GLY A 569 23.51 11.28 53.51
N THR A 570 24.48 11.82 52.75
CA THR A 570 25.59 12.61 53.29
C THR A 570 25.44 14.12 53.08
N HIS A 571 24.65 14.54 52.08
CA HIS A 571 24.50 15.95 51.75
C HIS A 571 23.44 16.62 52.63
N SER A 572 23.72 17.84 53.08
CA SER A 572 22.85 18.56 54.03
C SER A 572 21.43 18.84 53.52
N GLN A 573 21.20 18.82 52.20
CA GLN A 573 19.89 19.04 51.58
C GLN A 573 19.11 17.75 51.33
N ASP A 574 19.72 16.56 51.45
CA ASP A 574 19.05 15.28 51.18
C ASP A 574 17.77 15.07 52.00
N PRO A 575 17.70 15.41 53.31
CA PRO A 575 16.46 15.29 54.07
C PRO A 575 15.31 16.16 53.55
N LEU A 576 15.62 17.28 52.89
CA LEU A 576 14.62 18.19 52.32
C LEU A 576 14.16 17.71 50.95
N VAL A 577 15.11 17.47 50.03
CA VAL A 577 14.80 17.20 48.62
C VAL A 577 14.24 15.79 48.37
N LEU A 578 14.53 14.85 49.27
CA LEU A 578 13.95 13.49 49.25
C LEU A 578 12.70 13.37 50.11
N SER A 579 12.21 14.47 50.70
CA SER A 579 10.96 14.42 51.45
C SER A 579 9.77 14.20 50.51
N PRO A 580 8.74 13.44 50.91
CA PRO A 580 7.56 13.20 50.07
C PRO A 580 6.81 14.46 49.63
N ASP A 581 6.95 15.56 50.39
CA ASP A 581 6.26 16.83 50.17
C ASP A 581 7.12 17.84 49.37
N PHE A 582 8.33 17.47 48.94
CA PHE A 582 9.17 18.36 48.16
C PHE A 582 8.64 18.51 46.73
N GLU A 583 8.16 19.72 46.40
CA GLU A 583 7.73 20.06 45.05
C GLU A 583 8.85 20.84 44.33
N ARG A 584 9.49 20.23 43.33
CA ARG A 584 10.60 20.84 42.58
C ARG A 584 10.24 22.18 41.92
N THR A 585 8.97 22.38 41.58
CA THR A 585 8.44 23.60 40.94
C THR A 585 8.08 24.72 41.91
N ASP A 586 8.17 24.50 43.22
CA ASP A 586 7.87 25.54 44.22
C ASP A 586 8.90 26.68 44.14
N THR A 587 8.37 27.89 43.88
CA THR A 587 9.15 29.14 43.85
C THR A 587 9.76 29.53 45.20
N GLY A 588 9.29 28.93 46.30
CA GLY A 588 9.83 29.10 47.64
C GLY A 588 11.09 28.29 47.93
N ASN A 589 11.47 27.35 47.05
CA ASN A 589 12.62 26.49 47.27
C ASN A 589 13.96 27.28 47.21
N PRO A 590 14.89 27.04 48.16
CA PRO A 590 16.25 27.55 48.04
C PRO A 590 16.92 27.04 46.76
N PRO A 591 17.73 27.85 46.06
CA PRO A 591 18.45 27.41 44.85
C PRO A 591 19.29 26.14 45.06
N GLN A 592 19.90 25.98 46.24
CA GLN A 592 20.70 24.80 46.57
C GLN A 592 19.86 23.52 46.72
N ALA A 593 18.60 23.64 47.15
CA ALA A 593 17.69 22.50 47.26
C ALA A 593 17.25 22.03 45.86
N ASN A 594 16.86 22.98 44.99
CA ASN A 594 16.53 22.64 43.60
C ASN A 594 17.71 22.04 42.84
N ALA A 595 18.91 22.60 43.00
CA ALA A 595 20.12 22.04 42.38
C ALA A 595 20.41 20.62 42.86
N ARG A 596 20.30 20.37 44.18
CA ARG A 596 20.51 19.02 44.73
C ARG A 596 19.43 18.04 44.27
N PHE A 597 18.17 18.47 44.20
CA PHE A 597 17.10 17.64 43.64
C PHE A 597 17.42 17.24 42.20
N ASP A 598 17.85 18.19 41.36
CA ASP A 598 18.20 17.93 39.97
C ASP A 598 19.39 16.94 39.87
N GLU A 599 20.42 17.10 40.70
CA GLU A 599 21.55 16.15 40.77
C GLU A 599 21.09 14.72 41.10
N VAL A 600 20.27 14.57 42.14
CA VAL A 600 19.76 13.27 42.58
C VAL A 600 18.84 12.64 41.53
N TRP A 601 17.89 13.42 41.02
CA TRP A 601 16.92 12.93 40.04
C TRP A 601 17.60 12.54 38.72
N ASN A 602 18.54 13.35 38.22
CA ASN A 602 19.29 13.03 37.01
C ASN A 602 20.04 11.70 37.12
N ALA A 603 20.59 11.37 38.30
CA ALA A 603 21.31 10.12 38.51
C ALA A 603 20.37 8.91 38.68
N ILE A 604 19.27 9.05 39.44
CA ILE A 604 18.23 8.03 39.56
C ILE A 604 17.69 7.68 38.19
N GLU A 605 17.36 8.70 37.40
CA GLU A 605 16.86 8.55 36.05
C GLU A 605 17.89 7.90 35.12
N ALA A 606 19.13 8.36 35.14
CA ALA A 606 20.18 7.81 34.30
C ALA A 606 20.46 6.33 34.61
N TRP A 607 20.51 5.98 35.89
CA TRP A 607 20.71 4.61 36.34
C TRP A 607 19.54 3.73 35.92
N SER A 608 18.31 4.15 36.24
CA SER A 608 17.10 3.35 35.96
C SER A 608 16.92 3.10 34.46
N ARG A 609 17.19 4.10 33.61
CA ARG A 609 17.13 3.98 32.14
C ARG A 609 18.15 3.00 31.58
N LEU A 610 19.40 3.11 32.03
CA LEU A 610 20.47 2.24 31.55
C LEU A 610 20.17 0.78 31.89
N ILE A 611 19.78 0.51 33.13
CA ILE A 611 19.40 -0.83 33.59
C ILE A 611 18.18 -1.35 32.83
N SER A 612 17.14 -0.52 32.63
CA SER A 612 15.93 -0.97 31.94
C SER A 612 16.15 -1.34 30.48
N VAL A 613 17.00 -0.61 29.74
CA VAL A 613 17.29 -0.93 28.33
C VAL A 613 18.03 -2.27 28.23
N VAL A 614 19.01 -2.50 29.10
CA VAL A 614 19.77 -3.76 29.11
C VAL A 614 18.89 -4.90 29.59
N ALA A 615 18.09 -4.70 30.63
CA ALA A 615 17.11 -5.70 31.07
C ALA A 615 16.14 -6.07 29.94
N ALA A 616 15.60 -5.08 29.22
CA ALA A 616 14.71 -5.31 28.10
C ALA A 616 15.40 -6.06 26.95
N HIS A 617 16.68 -5.77 26.69
CA HIS A 617 17.51 -6.48 25.72
C HIS A 617 17.66 -7.97 26.07
N GLU A 618 18.03 -8.26 27.33
CA GLU A 618 18.22 -9.64 27.79
C GLU A 618 16.90 -10.43 27.79
N ILE A 619 15.80 -9.83 28.26
CA ILE A 619 14.46 -10.41 28.12
C ILE A 619 14.13 -10.64 26.64
N GLY A 620 14.55 -9.74 25.75
CA GLY A 620 14.36 -9.85 24.32
C GLY A 620 15.04 -11.09 23.72
N HIS A 621 16.21 -11.48 24.22
CA HIS A 621 16.83 -12.76 23.86
C HIS A 621 16.03 -13.95 24.38
N ALA A 622 15.59 -13.91 25.64
CA ALA A 622 14.81 -14.96 26.29
C ALA A 622 13.42 -15.17 25.66
N ILE A 623 12.87 -14.18 24.96
CA ILE A 623 11.60 -14.36 24.23
C ILE A 623 11.80 -14.50 22.70
N GLY A 624 13.04 -14.47 22.23
CA GLY A 624 13.40 -14.78 20.85
C GLY A 624 13.29 -13.64 19.84
N LEU A 625 13.41 -12.38 20.27
CA LEU A 625 13.31 -11.18 19.39
C LEU A 625 14.41 -11.08 18.31
N CYS A 626 15.47 -11.87 18.43
CA CYS A 626 16.56 -11.97 17.45
C CYS A 626 16.63 -13.33 16.74
N THR A 627 15.48 -13.99 16.54
CA THR A 627 15.47 -15.28 15.82
C THR A 627 16.15 -15.17 14.46
N ASN A 628 17.04 -16.12 14.19
CA ASN A 628 17.93 -16.06 13.04
C ASN A 628 17.20 -16.22 11.70
N GLY A 629 17.65 -15.47 10.70
CA GLY A 629 17.06 -15.47 9.36
C GLY A 629 15.96 -14.41 9.22
N HIS A 630 15.51 -14.20 7.98
CA HIS A 630 14.40 -13.29 7.68
C HIS A 630 13.05 -14.00 7.89
N PRO A 631 11.93 -13.26 7.98
CA PRO A 631 10.62 -13.87 7.97
C PRO A 631 10.42 -14.81 6.76
N PRO A 632 9.62 -15.89 6.90
CA PRO A 632 8.82 -16.21 8.07
C PRO A 632 9.57 -17.02 9.15
N LEU A 633 10.85 -17.35 8.95
CA LEU A 633 11.61 -18.23 9.84
C LEU A 633 12.29 -17.48 11.00
N GLY A 634 12.56 -16.18 10.83
CA GLY A 634 13.23 -15.37 11.84
C GLY A 634 12.86 -13.89 11.79
N LEU A 635 13.60 -13.11 12.58
CA LEU A 635 13.40 -11.66 12.81
C LEU A 635 14.68 -10.88 12.45
N PHE A 636 15.32 -11.28 11.34
CA PHE A 636 16.58 -10.75 10.81
C PHE A 636 17.83 -10.94 11.70
N GLY A 637 17.74 -11.73 12.77
CA GLY A 637 18.92 -12.15 13.53
C GLY A 637 19.95 -12.81 12.61
N GLY A 638 21.22 -12.40 12.71
CA GLY A 638 22.31 -12.93 11.90
C GLY A 638 22.29 -12.57 10.41
N VAL A 639 21.29 -11.83 9.92
CA VAL A 639 21.16 -11.44 8.51
C VAL A 639 21.96 -10.15 8.22
N SER A 640 23.27 -10.20 8.45
CA SER A 640 24.18 -9.07 8.21
C SER A 640 24.26 -8.63 6.74
N SER A 641 23.71 -9.41 5.81
CA SER A 641 23.69 -9.09 4.40
C SER A 641 22.63 -8.07 4.02
N ALA A 642 21.57 -7.90 4.81
CA ALA A 642 20.46 -7.01 4.49
C ALA A 642 20.89 -5.54 4.53
N ASN A 643 20.55 -4.77 3.49
CA ASN A 643 20.98 -3.39 3.30
C ASN A 643 20.52 -2.40 4.39
N PHE A 644 19.43 -2.72 5.09
CA PHE A 644 18.95 -1.92 6.23
C PHE A 644 19.55 -2.34 7.57
N THR A 645 20.21 -3.51 7.63
CA THR A 645 20.86 -3.96 8.86
C THR A 645 22.26 -3.38 8.99
N GLY A 646 22.60 -2.93 10.18
CA GLY A 646 23.89 -2.36 10.52
C GLY A 646 24.99 -3.42 10.67
N PRO A 647 26.26 -2.97 10.69
CA PRO A 647 27.44 -3.84 10.69
C PRO A 647 27.57 -4.71 11.95
N PHE A 648 26.78 -4.41 12.98
CA PHE A 648 26.77 -5.10 14.27
C PHE A 648 25.72 -6.21 14.36
N THR A 649 25.01 -6.50 13.27
CA THR A 649 24.07 -7.62 13.19
C THR A 649 24.81 -8.95 13.30
N THR A 650 24.40 -9.80 14.24
CA THR A 650 25.01 -11.10 14.56
C THR A 650 23.91 -12.12 14.84
N PRO A 651 24.22 -13.42 15.01
CA PRO A 651 23.18 -14.42 15.31
C PRO A 651 22.37 -14.20 16.60
N TYR A 652 22.71 -13.18 17.39
CA TYR A 652 22.03 -12.79 18.61
C TYR A 652 21.49 -11.36 18.56
N HIS A 653 21.84 -10.56 17.55
CA HIS A 653 21.53 -9.13 17.52
C HIS A 653 21.04 -8.71 16.14
N VAL A 654 20.13 -7.75 16.12
CA VAL A 654 19.66 -7.13 14.88
C VAL A 654 19.81 -5.62 15.00
N ASP A 655 20.69 -5.06 14.17
CA ASP A 655 21.00 -3.63 14.19
C ASP A 655 20.16 -2.94 13.12
N THR A 656 19.00 -2.40 13.46
CA THR A 656 18.14 -1.67 12.50
C THR A 656 18.39 -0.17 12.59
N PRO A 657 17.93 0.64 11.62
CA PRO A 657 18.04 2.09 11.71
C PRO A 657 17.40 2.64 12.99
N GLY A 658 18.08 3.58 13.65
CA GLY A 658 17.65 4.15 14.94
C GLY A 658 18.31 3.47 16.14
N ASN A 659 17.77 3.72 17.35
CA ASN A 659 18.25 3.10 18.59
C ASN A 659 17.42 1.83 18.87
N ASN A 660 17.77 0.71 18.25
CA ASN A 660 17.07 -0.55 18.50
C ASN A 660 17.55 -1.18 19.83
N VAL A 661 16.60 -1.60 20.68
CA VAL A 661 16.92 -2.33 21.92
C VAL A 661 17.74 -3.57 21.60
N MET A 662 17.45 -4.28 20.51
CA MET A 662 18.14 -5.53 20.15
C MET A 662 19.46 -5.35 19.36
N SER A 663 19.97 -4.13 19.23
CA SER A 663 21.30 -3.87 18.64
C SER A 663 22.42 -4.38 19.55
N SER A 664 23.53 -4.85 18.99
CA SER A 664 24.64 -5.42 19.78
C SER A 664 25.46 -4.40 20.57
N ALA A 665 25.24 -3.11 20.33
CA ALA A 665 26.00 -2.04 20.93
C ALA A 665 25.06 -1.05 21.61
N LEU A 666 25.31 -0.81 22.89
CA LEU A 666 24.62 0.20 23.66
C LEU A 666 25.49 1.44 23.80
N GLY A 667 25.00 2.58 23.34
CA GLY A 667 25.65 3.87 23.59
C GLY A 667 25.05 4.54 24.82
N LEU A 668 25.85 4.84 25.85
CA LEU A 668 25.36 5.48 27.07
C LEU A 668 24.58 6.78 26.78
N SER A 669 25.08 7.64 25.91
CA SER A 669 24.36 8.88 25.56
C SER A 669 22.98 8.60 24.95
N SER A 670 22.87 7.59 24.07
CA SER A 670 21.60 7.18 23.46
C SER A 670 20.66 6.53 24.47
N ALA A 671 21.17 5.74 25.42
CA ALA A 671 20.38 5.11 26.48
C ALA A 671 19.73 6.13 27.43
N LEU A 672 20.26 7.35 27.47
CA LEU A 672 19.76 8.46 28.27
C LEU A 672 18.83 9.40 27.49
N VAL A 673 18.57 9.16 26.20
CA VAL A 673 17.59 9.93 25.41
C VAL A 673 16.19 9.36 25.64
N GLU A 674 15.18 10.24 25.67
CA GLU A 674 13.78 9.86 25.86
C GLU A 674 12.92 10.20 24.64
N GLY A 675 11.70 9.67 24.63
CA GLY A 675 10.75 9.89 23.55
C GLY A 675 11.15 9.16 22.25
N PRO A 676 10.71 9.65 21.08
CA PRO A 676 10.87 8.96 19.80
C PRO A 676 12.33 8.70 19.38
N SER A 677 13.30 9.38 20.01
CA SER A 677 14.74 9.22 19.74
C SER A 677 15.45 8.31 20.75
N GLY A 678 14.76 7.83 21.78
CA GLY A 678 15.28 6.86 22.74
C GLY A 678 15.36 5.44 22.17
N TYR A 679 15.84 4.50 22.99
CA TYR A 679 15.82 3.08 22.63
C TYR A 679 14.40 2.54 22.56
N ARG A 680 14.10 1.76 21.53
CA ARG A 680 12.83 1.04 21.35
C ARG A 680 13.07 -0.27 20.59
N PHE A 681 12.19 -1.25 20.73
CA PHE A 681 12.19 -2.37 19.79
C PHE A 681 11.86 -1.87 18.39
N ASN A 682 12.48 -2.45 17.36
CA ASN A 682 12.05 -2.19 15.99
C ASN A 682 10.61 -2.69 15.77
N GLU A 683 9.98 -2.19 14.72
CA GLU A 683 8.55 -2.38 14.46
C GLU A 683 8.19 -3.85 14.18
N LEU A 684 9.14 -4.64 13.63
CA LEU A 684 8.98 -6.09 13.47
C LEU A 684 8.97 -6.84 14.82
N ASN A 685 9.85 -6.46 15.75
CA ASN A 685 9.86 -7.00 17.10
C ASN A 685 8.59 -6.61 17.87
N GLN A 686 8.11 -5.36 17.71
CA GLN A 686 6.85 -4.93 18.33
C GLN A 686 5.66 -5.74 17.79
N ALA A 687 5.56 -5.93 16.47
CA ALA A 687 4.50 -6.76 15.88
C ALA A 687 4.56 -8.23 16.33
N TYR A 688 5.76 -8.75 16.59
CA TYR A 688 5.94 -10.10 17.14
C TYR A 688 5.52 -10.18 18.62
N ILE A 689 5.88 -9.20 19.45
CA ILE A 689 5.43 -9.09 20.85
C ILE A 689 3.90 -8.96 20.92
N ALA A 690 3.31 -8.21 19.98
CA ALA A 690 1.87 -8.04 19.82
C ALA A 690 1.15 -9.30 19.33
N GLU A 691 1.90 -10.34 18.93
CA GLU A 691 1.40 -11.53 18.26
C GLU A 691 0.66 -11.25 16.94
N TRP A 692 0.90 -10.10 16.30
CA TRP A 692 0.36 -9.79 14.97
C TRP A 692 1.05 -10.57 13.87
N ILE A 693 2.29 -10.98 14.11
CA ILE A 693 3.04 -11.92 13.27
C ILE A 693 3.47 -13.16 14.06
N VAL A 694 3.81 -14.23 13.34
CA VAL A 694 4.26 -15.50 13.88
C VAL A 694 5.47 -16.03 13.11
N LEU A 695 6.24 -16.93 13.72
CA LEU A 695 7.39 -17.58 13.08
C LEU A 695 7.10 -19.03 12.71
N GLU A 696 7.66 -19.45 11.58
CA GLU A 696 7.53 -20.81 11.01
C GLU A 696 8.60 -21.78 11.54
N GLN A 697 8.35 -23.08 11.39
CA GLN A 697 9.24 -24.16 11.83
C GLN A 697 10.18 -24.64 10.74
#